data_AF-A0A943DUE1-F1
#
_entry.id   AF-A0A943DUE1-F1
#
_cell.length_a   1.000
_cell.length_b   1.000
_cell.length_c   1.000
_cell.angle_alpha   90.00
_cell.angle_beta   90.00
_cell.angle_gamma   90.00
#
_symmetry.space_group_name_H-M   'P 1'
#
loop_
_entity.id
_entity.type
_entity.pdbx_description
1 polymer ?
#
loop_
_entity_poly.entity_id
_entity_poly.type
_entity_poly.pdbx_seq_one_letter_code
_entity_poly.pdbx_strand_id
1 'polypeptide(L)'
;MDTIGLNPIKLDAIGLDPIRMDAIRLGVTGASRPSIEPLIIEFIPVININVDIIQSINYYVNGWSEKINQGDYINRGDDIYILLYLSDYMSEISHVTCGNYNVTVNKHIEWSETNNKWVVIIKGVNKSPQKIDIAIDEYIRYEDIVQPYPFVVPIYDENDNLISWGDKLRVGSTIRYGKFISLLAGMYQADAIYFNGNNIDGTGGTLIVEKTMVFSNSKRWLLSTAEPLFAYDPSMINNIGLQNLGYLPDLTGQGRHLKLNNMAYDEESGIGTDGALHYDGVDDHGIVQNLSHGGKCLITRLNWQFNQDEIIIYDQRKSTGEQYYKKFALVAIKTIDIAYGRRLEGNTYIDNVLNNYIKSSDLENRNHVVTIVCSPASSDNTNTPIFGKSILDLSYAKFAMFRTMLLLEIPSDEDRTTINNWCGIEGGYVEKPEYYWDAHGKTNADPDRNTIKNRGTEQSLISNSSPTNLQTDWIANEFTFVNSASDVDIMSGDRLAGTAYEARFLTGKVIPAMQVTLTLVNSAYDTFSYMYVDEEGSAQRIYFNDLVLNEPVTVDLPKNNNNNTNTGFILEANNSNAVINVKVLSQSVNIENAFDLEANNLAYTDESGYKENGLYLDGVEDYLVNPNVPALTDYTYIFKREILANDTINSVTMHKGLLKTFAGAFTSDYVIDNISNEEGGNINNFAFHSFGAVNVIYRSSVANKIIWANTTSINGIAGKRGSNTDDESITIAKWGTNYRKMVFCKLALFSKTIDMLSINMLRNLFELDEIIDLNNKLFKK
;
A
#
# COMPACT_ATOMS: atom_id res chain seq x y z
N MET A 1 5.81 -54.87 102.96
CA MET A 1 6.26 -54.81 104.36
C MET A 1 7.56 -54.04 104.38
N ASP A 2 7.48 -52.89 105.03
CA ASP A 2 8.50 -52.29 105.90
C ASP A 2 9.77 -51.69 105.28
N THR A 3 9.63 -50.37 105.10
CA THR A 3 10.60 -49.29 105.32
C THR A 3 11.53 -49.49 106.53
N ILE A 4 12.74 -48.94 106.44
CA ILE A 4 13.48 -48.05 107.38
C ILE A 4 14.79 -47.72 106.61
N GLY A 5 15.22 -46.49 106.30
CA GLY A 5 15.08 -45.21 106.98
C GLY A 5 16.37 -44.89 107.75
N LEU A 6 17.30 -44.11 107.16
CA LEU A 6 18.09 -43.03 107.79
C LEU A 6 19.25 -42.55 106.88
N ASN A 7 19.29 -41.24 106.66
CA ASN A 7 20.33 -40.38 106.05
C ASN A 7 20.69 -39.31 107.13
N PRO A 8 21.67 -38.41 106.97
CA PRO A 8 22.93 -38.40 106.21
C PRO A 8 24.12 -37.86 107.07
N ILE A 9 25.36 -37.90 106.54
CA ILE A 9 26.47 -37.02 107.00
C ILE A 9 27.04 -36.28 105.78
N LYS A 10 27.01 -34.94 105.86
CA LYS A 10 27.76 -34.01 105.00
C LYS A 10 29.16 -33.77 105.59
N LEU A 11 30.18 -33.61 104.74
CA LEU A 11 31.18 -32.53 104.90
C LEU A 11 32.00 -32.31 103.60
N ASP A 12 31.70 -31.19 102.96
CA ASP A 12 32.56 -30.12 102.43
C ASP A 12 33.71 -30.40 101.43
N ALA A 13 33.49 -29.84 100.23
CA ALA A 13 34.37 -29.02 99.37
C ALA A 13 35.88 -29.28 99.30
N ILE A 14 36.36 -29.56 98.07
CA ILE A 14 37.51 -28.93 97.39
C ILE A 14 37.33 -29.17 95.87
N GLY A 15 37.38 -28.10 95.07
CA GLY A 15 37.32 -28.16 93.62
C GLY A 15 38.68 -28.37 92.96
N LEU A 16 38.73 -29.05 91.82
CA LEU A 16 39.85 -29.07 90.88
C LEU A 16 39.35 -29.26 89.43
N ASP A 17 39.96 -28.49 88.52
CA ASP A 17 39.67 -28.29 87.10
C ASP A 17 39.76 -29.56 86.19
N PRO A 18 39.12 -29.55 85.01
CA PRO A 18 39.22 -30.63 84.02
C PRO A 18 40.58 -30.63 83.30
N ILE A 19 41.28 -31.76 83.41
CA ILE A 19 42.57 -32.04 82.77
C ILE A 19 42.44 -32.17 81.24
N ARG A 20 43.26 -31.39 80.52
CA ARG A 20 43.63 -31.60 79.11
C ARG A 20 44.22 -33.00 78.90
N MET A 21 43.66 -33.79 77.98
CA MET A 21 44.33 -34.99 77.46
C MET A 21 45.24 -34.62 76.30
N ASP A 22 46.51 -34.28 76.60
CA ASP A 22 47.60 -34.31 75.63
C ASP A 22 48.33 -35.67 75.70
N ALA A 23 48.39 -36.34 74.55
CA ALA A 23 49.37 -37.32 74.09
C ALA A 23 49.89 -38.39 75.08
N ILE A 24 49.30 -39.59 75.02
CA ILE A 24 49.99 -40.83 75.43
C ILE A 24 50.91 -41.28 74.28
N ARG A 25 52.23 -41.08 74.44
CA ARG A 25 53.27 -41.74 73.65
C ARG A 25 53.51 -43.15 74.19
N LEU A 26 53.03 -44.16 73.48
CA LEU A 26 53.54 -45.54 73.61
C LEU A 26 54.49 -45.80 72.43
N GLY A 27 55.77 -45.99 72.76
CA GLY A 27 56.81 -46.26 71.79
C GLY A 27 56.73 -47.69 71.26
N VAL A 28 56.55 -47.82 69.95
CA VAL A 28 57.03 -48.97 69.17
C VAL A 28 57.57 -48.43 67.85
N THR A 29 58.88 -48.57 67.66
CA THR A 29 59.62 -48.17 66.45
C THR A 29 59.53 -49.28 65.40
N GLY A 30 59.19 -48.92 64.17
CA GLY A 30 59.32 -49.81 63.00
C GLY A 30 58.03 -50.40 62.44
N ALA A 31 57.02 -49.55 62.18
CA ALA A 31 56.03 -49.82 61.15
C ALA A 31 55.66 -48.49 60.51
N SER A 32 55.77 -48.38 59.19
CA SER A 32 55.14 -47.30 58.43
C SER A 32 53.64 -47.38 58.69
N ARG A 33 53.15 -46.56 59.62
CA ARG A 33 51.72 -46.38 59.86
C ARG A 33 51.12 -45.91 58.53
N PRO A 34 50.15 -46.64 57.93
CA PRO A 34 49.33 -45.99 56.92
C PRO A 34 48.70 -44.78 57.62
N SER A 35 48.82 -43.61 57.01
CA SER A 35 48.03 -42.45 57.43
C SER A 35 46.56 -42.85 57.30
N ILE A 36 45.95 -43.29 58.40
CA ILE A 36 44.50 -43.44 58.46
C ILE A 36 44.00 -42.02 58.58
N GLU A 37 43.83 -41.38 57.44
CA GLU A 37 43.10 -40.12 57.39
C GLU A 37 41.67 -40.38 57.89
N PRO A 38 41.07 -39.45 58.65
CA PRO A 38 39.77 -39.67 59.27
C PRO A 38 38.71 -39.96 58.19
N LEU A 39 37.83 -40.93 58.49
CA LEU A 39 36.71 -41.35 57.63
C LEU A 39 35.68 -40.23 57.41
N ILE A 40 35.63 -39.27 58.32
CA ILE A 40 34.81 -38.07 58.26
C ILE A 40 35.69 -36.82 58.16
N ILE A 41 35.21 -35.82 57.45
CA ILE A 41 35.86 -34.51 57.30
C ILE A 41 34.86 -33.42 57.68
N GLU A 42 35.36 -32.30 58.20
CA GLU A 42 34.52 -31.14 58.49
C GLU A 42 34.16 -30.42 57.18
N PHE A 43 32.88 -30.08 57.01
CA PHE A 43 32.39 -29.30 55.88
C PHE A 43 32.58 -27.80 56.16
N ILE A 44 33.59 -27.22 55.51
CA ILE A 44 33.91 -25.79 55.59
C ILE A 44 33.95 -25.26 54.15
N PRO A 45 32.79 -24.87 53.58
CA PRO A 45 32.76 -24.27 52.26
C PRO A 45 33.37 -22.86 52.33
N VAL A 46 34.35 -22.60 51.47
CA VAL A 46 34.93 -21.28 51.25
C VAL A 46 34.55 -20.88 49.84
N ILE A 47 33.51 -20.06 49.72
CA ILE A 47 32.95 -19.67 48.44
C ILE A 47 33.51 -18.32 48.00
N ASN A 48 34.02 -18.27 46.77
CA ASN A 48 34.45 -17.07 46.09
C ASN A 48 33.58 -16.88 44.83
N ILE A 49 33.01 -15.68 44.67
CA ILE A 49 32.08 -15.37 43.58
C ILE A 49 32.50 -14.03 42.98
N ASN A 50 32.48 -13.93 41.66
CA ASN A 50 32.90 -12.73 40.94
C ASN A 50 31.89 -11.56 41.01
N VAL A 51 30.65 -11.81 41.43
CA VAL A 51 29.56 -10.82 41.52
C VAL A 51 28.74 -11.01 42.80
N ASP A 52 28.19 -9.91 43.31
CA ASP A 52 27.42 -9.87 44.56
C ASP A 52 25.90 -9.92 44.31
N ILE A 53 25.41 -11.08 43.85
CA ILE A 53 23.99 -11.30 43.50
C ILE A 53 23.42 -12.60 44.08
N ILE A 54 24.05 -13.16 45.11
CA ILE A 54 23.54 -14.36 45.78
C ILE A 54 22.42 -13.96 46.75
N GLN A 55 21.23 -14.50 46.50
CA GLN A 55 20.11 -14.37 47.42
C GLN A 55 20.18 -15.41 48.55
N SER A 56 20.50 -16.67 48.24
CA SER A 56 20.70 -17.71 49.25
C SER A 56 21.53 -18.89 48.73
N ILE A 57 22.19 -19.58 49.66
CA ILE A 57 22.94 -20.82 49.41
C ILE A 57 22.48 -21.87 50.42
N ASN A 58 22.13 -23.07 49.95
CA ASN A 58 21.82 -24.21 50.80
C ASN A 58 22.65 -25.41 50.38
N TYR A 59 23.14 -26.18 51.35
CA TYR A 59 24.02 -27.33 51.12
C TYR A 59 23.34 -28.63 51.53
N TYR A 60 23.59 -29.68 50.75
CA TYR A 60 23.07 -31.02 50.97
C TYR A 60 24.14 -32.06 50.65
N VAL A 61 24.04 -33.24 51.25
CA VAL A 61 24.96 -34.36 51.03
C VAL A 61 24.25 -35.53 50.36
N ASN A 62 24.91 -36.15 49.37
CA ASN A 62 24.44 -37.34 48.64
C ASN A 62 23.00 -37.26 48.10
N GLY A 63 22.50 -36.06 47.80
CA GLY A 63 21.14 -35.81 47.30
C GLY A 63 20.48 -34.61 47.98
N TRP A 64 19.14 -34.56 47.97
CA TRP A 64 18.35 -33.43 48.53
C TRP A 64 17.73 -33.71 49.92
N SER A 65 17.87 -34.93 50.43
CA SER A 65 17.22 -35.38 51.67
C SER A 65 17.94 -34.94 52.93
N GLU A 66 19.26 -34.76 52.87
CA GLU A 66 20.10 -34.45 54.01
C GLU A 66 20.73 -33.07 53.83
N LYS A 67 20.19 -32.08 54.55
CA LYS A 67 20.70 -30.72 54.59
C LYS A 67 21.87 -30.63 55.58
N ILE A 68 22.95 -30.01 55.16
CA ILE A 68 24.16 -29.80 55.98
C ILE A 68 24.46 -28.30 56.10
N ASN A 69 25.12 -27.91 57.18
CA ASN A 69 25.56 -26.55 57.46
C ASN A 69 27.08 -26.50 57.59
N GLN A 70 27.66 -25.32 57.45
CA GLN A 70 29.08 -25.11 57.71
C GLN A 70 29.44 -25.53 59.14
N GLY A 71 30.50 -26.34 59.27
CA GLY A 71 30.96 -26.93 60.54
C GLY A 71 30.41 -28.33 60.83
N ASP A 72 29.45 -28.82 60.04
CA ASP A 72 28.99 -30.21 60.12
C ASP A 72 30.05 -31.18 59.60
N TYR A 73 29.99 -32.46 59.98
CA TYR A 73 30.92 -33.49 59.52
C TYR A 73 30.26 -34.39 58.47
N ILE A 74 30.93 -34.58 57.35
CA ILE A 74 30.51 -35.43 56.22
C ILE A 74 31.47 -36.61 56.05
N ASN A 75 31.03 -37.69 55.39
CA ASN A 75 31.93 -38.79 55.08
C ASN A 75 32.85 -38.42 53.93
N ARG A 76 34.06 -38.94 53.99
CA ARG A 76 35.02 -38.82 52.91
C ARG A 76 34.51 -39.54 51.66
N GLY A 77 34.44 -38.82 50.54
CA GLY A 77 33.93 -39.32 49.28
C GLY A 77 32.45 -39.01 49.05
N ASP A 78 31.79 -38.31 49.98
CA ASP A 78 30.42 -37.84 49.78
C ASP A 78 30.35 -36.80 48.65
N ASP A 79 29.21 -36.80 47.96
CA ASP A 79 28.87 -35.78 46.98
C ASP A 79 28.16 -34.61 47.67
N ILE A 80 28.55 -33.38 47.34
CA ILE A 80 27.94 -32.16 47.90
C ILE A 80 27.07 -31.51 46.83
N TYR A 81 25.81 -31.28 47.19
CA TYR A 81 24.82 -30.59 46.37
C TYR A 81 24.61 -29.19 46.95
N ILE A 82 24.78 -28.17 46.12
CA ILE A 82 24.62 -26.77 46.48
C ILE A 82 23.45 -26.22 45.68
N LEU A 83 22.40 -25.80 46.38
CA LEU A 83 21.29 -25.05 45.80
C LEU A 83 21.59 -23.55 45.95
N LEU A 84 21.81 -22.89 44.82
CA LEU A 84 22.08 -21.46 44.72
C LEU A 84 20.85 -20.74 44.20
N TYR A 85 20.50 -19.63 44.83
CA TYR A 85 19.46 -18.71 44.34
C TYR A 85 20.11 -17.36 44.05
N LEU A 86 20.04 -16.92 42.78
CA LEU A 86 20.52 -15.61 42.35
C LEU A 86 19.40 -14.58 42.45
N SER A 87 19.71 -13.37 42.92
CA SER A 87 18.76 -12.26 43.04
C SER A 87 18.48 -11.58 41.70
N ASP A 88 19.40 -11.66 40.75
CA ASP A 88 19.17 -11.25 39.36
C ASP A 88 18.71 -12.45 38.53
N TYR A 89 17.59 -12.29 37.85
CA TYR A 89 16.94 -13.38 37.11
C TYR A 89 17.60 -13.67 35.76
N MET A 90 18.41 -12.73 35.25
CA MET A 90 19.04 -12.80 33.93
C MET A 90 20.42 -13.44 33.94
N SER A 91 21.16 -13.28 35.04
CA SER A 91 22.52 -13.81 35.23
C SER A 91 22.60 -15.33 35.19
N GLU A 92 23.72 -15.86 34.67
CA GLU A 92 23.91 -17.30 34.50
C GLU A 92 25.25 -17.75 35.09
N ILE A 93 25.27 -18.90 35.77
CA ILE A 93 26.53 -19.49 36.27
C ILE A 93 27.32 -20.02 35.07
N SER A 94 28.42 -19.36 34.73
CA SER A 94 29.24 -19.69 33.57
C SER A 94 30.24 -20.80 33.88
N HIS A 95 30.83 -20.81 35.07
CA HIS A 95 31.76 -21.85 35.48
C HIS A 95 31.81 -22.01 37.00
N VAL A 96 32.03 -23.25 37.48
CA VAL A 96 32.30 -23.52 38.90
C VAL A 96 33.46 -24.48 39.03
N THR A 97 34.42 -24.14 39.90
CA THR A 97 35.52 -25.03 40.26
C THR A 97 35.57 -25.28 41.75
N CYS A 98 35.98 -26.49 42.14
CA CYS A 98 36.28 -26.79 43.53
C CYS A 98 37.56 -27.64 43.61
N GLY A 99 38.73 -27.00 43.74
CA GLY A 99 40.01 -27.72 43.73
C GLY A 99 40.16 -28.65 42.52
N ASN A 100 40.43 -29.94 42.77
CA ASN A 100 40.53 -30.98 41.73
C ASN A 100 39.29 -31.89 41.64
N TYR A 101 38.18 -31.51 42.29
CA TYR A 101 36.94 -32.31 42.24
C TYR A 101 36.22 -32.10 40.92
N ASN A 102 35.47 -33.12 40.50
CA ASN A 102 34.55 -32.98 39.38
C ASN A 102 33.31 -32.20 39.85
N VAL A 103 33.00 -31.12 39.14
CA VAL A 103 31.87 -30.24 39.44
C VAL A 103 30.88 -30.25 38.27
N THR A 104 29.60 -30.41 38.56
CA THR A 104 28.52 -30.28 37.58
C THR A 104 27.60 -29.12 37.96
N VAL A 105 27.18 -28.32 36.99
CA VAL A 105 26.28 -27.18 37.18
C VAL A 105 25.03 -27.40 36.32
N ASN A 106 23.85 -27.27 36.93
CA ASN A 106 22.57 -27.43 36.25
C ASN A 106 21.58 -26.36 36.70
N LYS A 107 20.60 -26.03 35.85
CA LYS A 107 19.41 -25.29 36.29
C LYS A 107 18.58 -26.19 37.21
N HIS A 108 18.09 -25.64 38.33
CA HIS A 108 17.18 -26.36 39.22
C HIS A 108 15.83 -26.63 38.53
N ILE A 109 15.08 -27.62 38.97
CA ILE A 109 13.76 -27.95 38.38
C ILE A 109 12.75 -26.80 38.49
N GLU A 110 12.90 -25.95 39.50
CA GLU A 110 12.09 -24.74 39.71
C GLU A 110 12.65 -23.50 39.00
N TRP A 111 13.71 -23.63 38.20
CA TRP A 111 14.28 -22.49 37.48
C TRP A 111 13.27 -21.91 36.49
N SER A 112 13.13 -20.59 36.50
CA SER A 112 12.40 -19.82 35.49
C SER A 112 13.09 -18.46 35.28
N GLU A 113 12.65 -17.71 34.27
CA GLU A 113 13.12 -16.34 34.03
C GLU A 113 12.72 -15.33 35.12
N THR A 114 11.97 -15.78 36.14
CA THR A 114 11.60 -15.02 37.34
C THR A 114 12.05 -15.70 38.62
N ASN A 115 12.73 -16.85 38.52
CA ASN A 115 13.17 -17.66 39.66
C ASN A 115 14.50 -18.35 39.32
N ASN A 116 15.61 -17.66 39.58
CA ASN A 116 16.92 -18.06 39.08
C ASN A 116 17.68 -19.00 40.05
N LYS A 117 17.26 -20.26 40.07
CA LYS A 117 17.82 -21.32 40.93
C LYS A 117 18.76 -22.26 40.18
N TRP A 118 19.92 -22.51 40.76
CA TRP A 118 20.97 -23.37 40.20
C TRP A 118 21.37 -24.47 41.17
N VAL A 119 21.82 -25.58 40.59
CA VAL A 119 22.35 -26.74 41.30
C VAL A 119 23.80 -26.91 40.92
N VAL A 120 24.69 -26.88 41.93
CA VAL A 120 26.09 -27.24 41.77
C VAL A 120 26.34 -28.54 42.52
N ILE A 121 26.93 -29.53 41.85
CA ILE A 121 27.22 -30.84 42.42
C ILE A 121 28.73 -31.04 42.40
N ILE A 122 29.34 -31.21 43.58
CA ILE A 122 30.77 -31.48 43.75
C ILE A 122 30.91 -32.96 44.11
N LYS A 123 31.60 -33.74 43.27
CA LYS A 123 31.69 -35.19 43.43
C LYS A 123 32.88 -35.61 44.29
N GLY A 124 32.64 -36.53 45.23
CA GLY A 124 33.69 -37.25 45.95
C GLY A 124 34.57 -36.40 46.87
N VAL A 125 33.97 -35.49 47.64
CA VAL A 125 34.71 -34.55 48.49
C VAL A 125 35.49 -35.28 49.59
N ASN A 126 36.81 -35.07 49.68
CA ASN A 126 37.69 -35.80 50.60
C ASN A 126 38.65 -34.94 51.43
N LYS A 127 38.61 -33.62 51.26
CA LYS A 127 39.43 -32.62 51.96
C LYS A 127 38.59 -31.44 52.43
N SER A 128 39.04 -30.81 53.51
CA SER A 128 38.52 -29.56 54.07
C SER A 128 39.65 -28.51 54.16
N PRO A 129 39.39 -27.22 53.91
CA PRO A 129 38.12 -26.63 53.46
C PRO A 129 37.79 -26.92 51.99
N GLN A 130 36.51 -26.85 51.62
CA GLN A 130 36.05 -26.93 50.23
C GLN A 130 36.12 -25.53 49.61
N LYS A 131 37.19 -25.25 48.87
CA LYS A 131 37.37 -23.97 48.16
C LYS A 131 36.59 -24.01 46.85
N ILE A 132 35.52 -23.24 46.76
CA ILE A 132 34.58 -23.23 45.65
C ILE A 132 34.63 -21.85 44.99
N ASP A 133 35.03 -21.80 43.73
CA ASP A 133 35.01 -20.57 42.93
C ASP A 133 33.83 -20.66 41.94
N ILE A 134 32.94 -19.67 41.97
CA ILE A 134 31.76 -19.59 41.11
C ILE A 134 31.90 -18.34 40.24
N ALA A 135 31.97 -18.56 38.92
CA ALA A 135 31.89 -17.50 37.93
C ALA A 135 30.44 -17.37 37.42
N ILE A 136 29.94 -16.15 37.41
CA ILE A 136 28.61 -15.78 36.94
C ILE A 136 28.77 -14.70 35.88
N ASP A 137 28.11 -14.91 34.75
CA ASP A 137 28.02 -13.94 33.66
C ASP A 137 26.72 -13.15 33.83
N GLU A 138 26.83 -11.82 33.87
CA GLU A 138 25.67 -10.91 33.93
C GLU A 138 25.21 -10.55 32.51
N TYR A 139 23.90 -10.33 32.33
CA TYR A 139 23.31 -10.03 31.03
C TYR A 139 22.35 -8.83 31.12
N ILE A 140 22.28 -8.07 30.03
CA ILE A 140 21.14 -7.18 29.73
C ILE A 140 20.34 -7.80 28.57
N ARG A 141 19.11 -7.36 28.36
CA ARG A 141 18.38 -7.64 27.11
C ARG A 141 18.42 -6.45 26.17
N TYR A 142 18.06 -6.68 24.91
CA TYR A 142 17.90 -5.61 23.94
C TYR A 142 16.89 -4.54 24.40
N GLU A 143 15.82 -4.94 25.09
CA GLU A 143 14.80 -4.09 25.68
C GLU A 143 15.35 -3.08 26.69
N ASP A 144 16.46 -3.43 27.37
CA ASP A 144 17.10 -2.58 28.37
C ASP A 144 17.96 -1.47 27.71
N ILE A 145 18.22 -1.57 26.40
CA ILE A 145 18.99 -0.60 25.63
C ILE A 145 18.06 0.54 25.19
N VAL A 146 18.33 1.74 25.69
CA VAL A 146 17.57 2.93 25.25
C VAL A 146 18.05 3.34 23.86
N GLN A 147 17.16 3.28 22.87
CA GLN A 147 17.44 3.68 21.49
C GLN A 147 17.25 5.19 21.28
N PRO A 148 17.98 5.83 20.33
CA PRO A 148 17.96 7.28 20.15
C PRO A 148 16.79 7.73 19.26
N TYR A 149 15.55 7.50 19.67
CA TYR A 149 14.35 7.85 18.90
C TYR A 149 14.33 9.33 18.43
N PRO A 150 13.94 9.62 17.17
CA PRO A 150 13.35 8.77 16.13
C PRO A 150 14.35 7.98 15.28
N PHE A 151 15.58 7.83 15.76
CA PHE A 151 16.59 7.00 15.12
C PHE A 151 16.73 5.69 15.89
N VAL A 152 17.20 4.66 15.20
CA VAL A 152 17.60 3.40 15.81
C VAL A 152 19.04 3.11 15.41
N VAL A 153 19.83 2.60 16.35
CA VAL A 153 21.19 2.12 16.11
C VAL A 153 21.12 0.59 16.03
N PRO A 154 21.34 -0.02 14.85
CA PRO A 154 21.40 -1.47 14.72
C PRO A 154 22.61 -2.02 15.49
N ILE A 155 22.42 -3.10 16.24
CA ILE A 155 23.44 -3.73 17.05
C ILE A 155 23.67 -5.16 16.56
N TYR A 156 24.93 -5.58 16.50
CA TYR A 156 25.34 -6.89 16.03
C TYR A 156 26.25 -7.57 17.06
N ASP A 157 26.15 -8.90 17.13
CA ASP A 157 27.06 -9.73 17.91
C ASP A 157 28.44 -9.84 17.24
N GLU A 158 29.34 -10.62 17.85
CA GLU A 158 30.69 -10.88 17.33
C GLU A 158 30.73 -11.65 16.01
N ASN A 159 29.62 -12.28 15.61
CA ASN A 159 29.46 -13.06 14.38
C ASN A 159 28.67 -12.30 13.30
N ASP A 160 28.45 -11.00 13.49
CA ASP A 160 27.65 -10.13 12.61
C ASP A 160 26.15 -10.48 12.52
N ASN A 161 25.61 -11.24 13.48
CA ASN A 161 24.17 -11.44 13.60
C ASN A 161 23.51 -10.20 14.24
N LEU A 162 22.35 -9.79 13.71
CA LEU A 162 21.56 -8.70 14.27
C LEU A 162 21.02 -9.10 15.65
N ILE A 163 21.29 -8.28 16.65
CA ILE A 163 20.70 -8.38 17.98
C ILE A 163 19.39 -7.60 18.00
N SER A 164 18.32 -8.23 18.48
CA SER A 164 16.99 -7.66 18.50
C SER A 164 16.19 -8.05 19.76
N TRP A 165 14.92 -7.67 19.78
CA TRP A 165 13.98 -7.91 20.89
C TRP A 165 13.97 -9.37 21.35
N GLY A 166 14.21 -9.57 22.65
CA GLY A 166 14.34 -10.87 23.30
C GLY A 166 15.78 -11.35 23.49
N ASP A 167 16.74 -10.84 22.71
CA ASP A 167 18.13 -11.29 22.77
C ASP A 167 18.84 -10.78 24.02
N LYS A 168 19.70 -11.65 24.57
CA LYS A 168 20.56 -11.32 25.73
C LYS A 168 21.94 -10.88 25.24
N LEU A 169 22.48 -9.86 25.89
CA LEU A 169 23.85 -9.39 25.70
C LEU A 169 24.63 -9.55 27.00
N ARG A 170 25.78 -10.22 26.94
CA ARG A 170 26.63 -10.42 28.12
C ARG A 170 27.34 -9.12 28.49
N VAL A 171 27.23 -8.68 29.73
CA VAL A 171 27.95 -7.51 30.23
C VAL A 171 29.46 -7.75 30.12
N GLY A 172 30.18 -6.76 29.57
CA GLY A 172 31.62 -6.81 29.32
C GLY A 172 32.02 -7.41 27.96
N SER A 173 31.09 -7.99 27.17
CA SER A 173 31.40 -8.41 25.80
C SER A 173 31.47 -7.23 24.84
N THR A 174 32.17 -7.41 23.72
CA THR A 174 32.19 -6.43 22.63
C THR A 174 31.02 -6.67 21.68
N ILE A 175 30.35 -5.59 21.26
CA ILE A 175 29.35 -5.58 20.18
C ILE A 175 29.79 -4.65 19.07
N ARG A 176 29.23 -4.84 17.87
CA ARG A 176 29.33 -3.88 16.77
C ARG A 176 28.02 -3.13 16.65
N TYR A 177 28.09 -1.82 16.39
CA TYR A 177 26.92 -1.03 16.03
C TYR A 177 27.04 -0.54 14.58
N GLY A 178 25.90 -0.48 13.89
CA GLY A 178 25.80 -0.04 12.50
C GLY A 178 25.49 1.45 12.37
N LYS A 179 25.40 1.90 11.12
CA LYS A 179 24.87 3.23 10.79
C LYS A 179 23.44 3.36 11.32
N PHE A 180 23.17 4.47 12.02
CA PHE A 180 21.83 4.73 12.53
C PHE A 180 20.82 4.90 11.39
N ILE A 181 19.58 4.49 11.64
CA ILE A 181 18.47 4.50 10.68
C ILE A 181 17.39 5.46 11.19
N SER A 182 16.84 6.31 10.32
CA SER A 182 15.72 7.17 10.65
C SER A 182 14.40 6.41 10.53
N LEU A 183 13.65 6.33 11.62
CA LEU A 183 12.32 5.70 11.64
C LEU A 183 11.23 6.66 11.11
N LEU A 184 11.48 7.98 11.19
CA LEU A 184 10.61 9.04 10.67
C LEU A 184 11.31 9.79 9.53
N ALA A 185 11.67 9.04 8.48
CA ALA A 185 12.45 9.54 7.35
C ALA A 185 11.79 10.76 6.67
N GLY A 186 12.59 11.77 6.34
CA GLY A 186 12.12 13.02 5.76
C GLY A 186 11.54 14.03 6.75
N MET A 187 11.31 13.64 8.01
CA MET A 187 10.70 14.50 9.03
C MET A 187 11.67 14.93 10.13
N TYR A 188 12.66 14.08 10.43
CA TYR A 188 13.73 14.41 11.38
C TYR A 188 15.11 14.26 10.74
N GLN A 189 16.02 15.11 11.19
CA GLN A 189 17.45 14.99 10.93
C GLN A 189 18.22 14.94 12.24
N ALA A 190 19.14 13.97 12.34
CA ALA A 190 20.09 13.88 13.43
C ALA A 190 21.29 14.78 13.15
N ASP A 191 21.71 15.54 14.16
CA ASP A 191 22.97 16.29 14.14
C ASP A 191 24.12 15.46 14.75
N ALA A 192 23.82 14.66 15.78
CA ALA A 192 24.78 13.78 16.44
C ALA A 192 24.07 12.63 17.17
N ILE A 193 24.78 11.51 17.34
CA ILE A 193 24.39 10.38 18.18
C ILE A 193 25.38 10.27 19.34
N TYR A 194 24.88 9.92 20.52
CA TYR A 194 25.67 9.71 21.73
C TYR A 194 25.40 8.33 22.30
N PHE A 195 26.42 7.72 22.90
CA PHE A 195 26.33 6.52 23.71
C PHE A 195 26.82 6.83 25.12
N ASN A 196 25.98 6.62 26.13
CA ASN A 196 26.25 6.95 27.53
C ASN A 196 26.81 8.38 27.72
N GLY A 197 26.29 9.33 26.94
CA GLY A 197 26.67 10.74 26.95
C GLY A 197 27.88 11.12 26.08
N ASN A 198 28.60 10.14 25.52
CA ASN A 198 29.75 10.40 24.65
C ASN A 198 29.34 10.35 23.18
N ASN A 199 29.81 11.31 22.37
CA ASN A 199 29.55 11.32 20.94
C ASN A 199 30.19 10.09 20.27
N ILE A 200 29.45 9.43 19.38
CA ILE A 200 29.92 8.25 18.64
C ILE A 200 29.84 8.50 17.12
N ASP A 201 30.65 7.76 16.36
CA ASP A 201 30.61 7.80 14.90
C ASP A 201 29.27 7.25 14.38
N GLY A 202 28.45 8.10 13.77
CA GLY A 202 27.16 7.70 13.23
C GLY A 202 27.20 6.69 12.07
N THR A 203 28.39 6.32 11.58
CA THR A 203 28.57 5.34 10.49
C THR A 203 28.80 3.90 10.98
N GLY A 204 29.11 3.71 12.26
CA GLY A 204 29.29 2.41 12.89
C GLY A 204 30.60 2.30 13.69
N GLY A 205 30.70 1.26 14.51
CA GLY A 205 31.87 1.01 15.34
C GLY A 205 31.67 -0.13 16.33
N THR A 206 32.50 -0.20 17.37
CA THR A 206 32.40 -1.21 18.43
C THR A 206 32.16 -0.57 19.79
N LEU A 207 31.40 -1.24 20.66
CA LEU A 207 31.15 -0.84 22.05
C LEU A 207 31.31 -2.03 22.98
N ILE A 208 31.51 -1.76 24.27
CA ILE A 208 31.45 -2.77 25.32
C ILE A 208 30.05 -2.74 25.93
N VAL A 209 29.45 -3.92 26.14
CA VAL A 209 28.15 -4.05 26.78
C VAL A 209 28.28 -3.66 28.25
N GLU A 210 27.52 -2.65 28.67
CA GLU A 210 27.45 -2.17 30.05
C GLU A 210 26.08 -2.50 30.64
N LYS A 211 25.94 -2.49 31.98
CA LYS A 211 24.63 -2.69 32.64
C LYS A 211 23.59 -1.63 32.26
N THR A 212 24.05 -0.45 31.84
CA THR A 212 23.21 0.62 31.33
C THR A 212 23.76 1.04 29.98
N MET A 213 22.94 0.87 28.94
CA MET A 213 23.27 1.30 27.59
C MET A 213 22.22 2.29 27.11
N VAL A 214 22.63 3.54 26.93
CA VAL A 214 21.75 4.62 26.51
C VAL A 214 22.31 5.29 25.27
N PHE A 215 21.61 5.10 24.15
CA PHE A 215 21.80 5.90 22.96
C PHE A 215 20.89 7.12 23.02
N SER A 216 21.43 8.29 22.70
CA SER A 216 20.67 9.53 22.58
C SER A 216 21.11 10.32 21.34
N ASN A 217 20.38 11.39 21.03
CA ASN A 217 20.69 12.21 19.86
C ASN A 217 20.39 13.69 20.12
N SER A 218 20.99 14.54 19.30
CA SER A 218 20.46 15.88 19.00
C SER A 218 19.81 15.85 17.63
N LYS A 219 18.59 16.36 17.52
CA LYS A 219 17.75 16.29 16.32
C LYS A 219 17.02 17.60 16.05
N ARG A 220 16.62 17.75 14.80
CA ARG A 220 15.72 18.82 14.34
C ARG A 220 14.54 18.25 13.57
N TRP A 221 13.37 18.82 13.81
CA TRP A 221 12.17 18.62 13.01
C TRP A 221 12.24 19.44 11.72
N LEU A 222 11.82 18.85 10.61
CA LEU A 222 12.00 19.41 9.26
C LEU A 222 10.71 19.95 8.64
N LEU A 223 9.54 19.53 9.13
CA LEU A 223 8.26 19.94 8.55
C LEU A 223 7.83 21.31 9.10
N SER A 224 6.90 21.97 8.38
CA SER A 224 6.39 23.28 8.78
C SER A 224 5.39 23.21 9.94
N THR A 225 4.70 22.09 10.10
CA THR A 225 3.81 21.81 11.23
C THR A 225 4.57 21.57 12.53
N ALA A 226 3.89 21.60 13.67
CA ALA A 226 4.51 21.26 14.96
C ALA A 226 4.88 19.76 15.02
N GLU A 227 5.89 19.42 15.83
CA GLU A 227 6.26 18.01 16.07
C GLU A 227 5.06 17.16 16.49
N PRO A 228 5.00 15.89 16.04
CA PRO A 228 3.94 14.98 16.43
C PRO A 228 3.87 14.80 17.95
N LEU A 229 2.67 14.56 18.46
CA LEU A 229 2.48 14.16 19.85
C LEU A 229 3.06 12.77 20.10
N PHE A 230 2.85 11.84 19.16
CA PHE A 230 3.48 10.53 19.15
C PHE A 230 3.46 9.96 17.73
N ALA A 231 4.29 8.96 17.49
CA ALA A 231 4.27 8.16 16.29
C ALA A 231 4.64 6.71 16.61
N TYR A 232 3.99 5.76 15.95
CA TYR A 232 4.19 4.33 16.18
C TYR A 232 4.34 3.58 14.85
N ASP A 233 5.22 2.58 14.84
CA ASP A 233 5.41 1.60 13.77
C ASP A 233 5.60 0.22 14.41
N PRO A 234 4.56 -0.63 14.52
CA PRO A 234 4.67 -1.93 15.16
C PRO A 234 5.68 -2.88 14.52
N SER A 235 6.05 -2.69 13.25
CA SER A 235 7.00 -3.57 12.55
C SER A 235 8.42 -3.52 13.14
N MET A 236 8.70 -2.54 14.00
CA MET A 236 9.99 -2.39 14.67
C MET A 236 10.22 -3.39 15.81
N ILE A 237 9.18 -4.07 16.28
CA ILE A 237 9.20 -4.90 17.49
C ILE A 237 8.50 -6.23 17.24
N ASN A 238 8.92 -7.28 17.95
CA ASN A 238 8.28 -8.60 17.92
C ASN A 238 7.44 -8.83 19.20
N ASN A 239 6.70 -9.93 19.25
CA ASN A 239 5.86 -10.26 20.40
C ASN A 239 6.65 -10.49 21.71
N ILE A 240 7.89 -10.99 21.63
CA ILE A 240 8.75 -11.14 22.81
C ILE A 240 9.09 -9.77 23.40
N GLY A 241 9.49 -8.81 22.57
CA GLY A 241 9.79 -7.44 22.98
C GLY A 241 8.58 -6.73 23.55
N LEU A 242 7.42 -6.85 22.89
CA LEU A 242 6.17 -6.28 23.42
C LEU A 242 5.81 -6.85 24.79
N GLN A 243 5.94 -8.16 24.98
CA GLN A 243 5.65 -8.80 26.26
C GLN A 243 6.60 -8.33 27.36
N ASN A 244 7.89 -8.20 27.05
CA ASN A 244 8.90 -7.73 27.99
C ASN A 244 8.70 -6.24 28.38
N LEU A 245 8.34 -5.38 27.42
CA LEU A 245 8.12 -3.95 27.66
C LEU A 245 6.73 -3.63 28.25
N GLY A 246 5.69 -4.32 27.81
CA GLY A 246 4.28 -4.02 28.09
C GLY A 246 3.72 -2.81 27.32
N TYR A 247 4.47 -2.28 26.34
CA TYR A 247 4.06 -1.15 25.51
C TYR A 247 4.74 -1.15 24.14
N LEU A 248 4.14 -0.47 23.17
CA LEU A 248 4.77 -0.13 21.90
C LEU A 248 5.54 1.20 22.04
N PRO A 249 6.86 1.24 21.70
CA PRO A 249 7.67 2.44 21.85
C PRO A 249 7.19 3.65 21.02
N ASP A 250 7.41 4.85 21.55
CA ASP A 250 7.09 6.12 20.89
C ASP A 250 8.27 6.57 20.06
N LEU A 251 8.08 6.57 18.75
CA LEU A 251 9.13 6.89 17.78
C LEU A 251 9.57 8.35 17.89
N THR A 252 8.77 9.25 18.44
CA THR A 252 9.18 10.66 18.55
C THR A 252 10.27 10.86 19.61
N GLY A 253 10.42 9.92 20.54
CA GLY A 253 11.32 10.03 21.69
C GLY A 253 10.80 10.94 22.80
N GLN A 254 9.49 11.24 22.83
CA GLN A 254 8.85 12.03 23.89
C GLN A 254 8.37 11.17 25.07
N GLY A 255 8.57 9.85 25.01
CA GLY A 255 8.20 8.91 26.07
C GLY A 255 6.69 8.69 26.18
N ARG A 256 5.93 8.95 25.11
CA ARG A 256 4.47 8.75 25.06
C ARG A 256 4.15 7.37 24.49
N HIS A 257 4.62 6.34 25.16
CA HIS A 257 4.46 4.95 24.71
C HIS A 257 2.99 4.52 24.67
N LEU A 258 2.65 3.60 23.77
CA LEU A 258 1.31 3.02 23.73
C LEU A 258 1.29 1.80 24.65
N LYS A 259 0.76 1.96 25.86
CA LYS A 259 0.57 0.85 26.79
C LYS A 259 -0.49 -0.09 26.24
N LEU A 260 -0.13 -1.36 26.10
CA LEU A 260 -1.03 -2.40 25.59
C LEU A 260 -1.66 -3.16 26.76
N ASN A 261 -2.92 -3.53 26.62
CA ASN A 261 -3.66 -4.25 27.65
C ASN A 261 -4.41 -5.41 27.00
N ASN A 262 -4.40 -6.55 27.69
CA ASN A 262 -5.06 -7.82 27.31
C ASN A 262 -4.53 -8.54 26.07
N MET A 263 -3.47 -8.02 25.43
CA MET A 263 -2.83 -8.70 24.29
C MET A 263 -2.40 -10.14 24.63
N ALA A 264 -2.67 -11.09 23.73
CA ALA A 264 -2.21 -12.46 23.83
C ALA A 264 -0.73 -12.63 23.43
N TYR A 265 -0.17 -11.65 22.72
CA TYR A 265 1.16 -11.65 22.10
C TYR A 265 1.34 -12.77 21.07
N ASP A 266 0.33 -12.98 20.24
CA ASP A 266 0.35 -13.88 19.08
C ASP A 266 0.04 -13.11 17.78
N GLU A 267 -0.21 -13.84 16.69
CA GLU A 267 -0.44 -13.23 15.36
C GLU A 267 -1.80 -12.53 15.24
N GLU A 268 -2.79 -12.87 16.06
CA GLU A 268 -4.16 -12.32 16.01
C GLU A 268 -4.41 -11.28 17.12
N SER A 269 -3.57 -11.28 18.18
CA SER A 269 -3.57 -10.32 19.28
C SER A 269 -2.12 -10.01 19.67
N GLY A 270 -1.49 -9.11 18.92
CA GLY A 270 -0.05 -8.85 19.00
C GLY A 270 0.55 -8.42 17.67
N ILE A 271 1.85 -8.61 17.48
CA ILE A 271 2.51 -8.38 16.20
C ILE A 271 2.23 -9.55 15.26
N GLY A 272 1.52 -9.27 14.17
CA GLY A 272 1.24 -10.23 13.10
C GLY A 272 2.41 -10.38 12.13
N THR A 273 2.35 -11.39 11.26
CA THR A 273 3.39 -11.63 10.23
C THR A 273 3.47 -10.52 9.18
N ASP A 274 2.42 -9.71 9.06
CA ASP A 274 2.34 -8.53 8.21
C ASP A 274 3.00 -7.29 8.84
N GLY A 275 3.56 -7.42 10.05
CA GLY A 275 4.21 -6.36 10.79
C GLY A 275 3.25 -5.36 11.45
N ALA A 276 1.95 -5.63 11.46
CA ALA A 276 0.96 -4.80 12.14
C ALA A 276 0.75 -5.24 13.59
N LEU A 277 0.26 -4.31 14.42
CA LEU A 277 -0.30 -4.63 15.73
C LEU A 277 -1.79 -4.98 15.56
N HIS A 278 -2.15 -6.23 15.77
CA HIS A 278 -3.50 -6.77 15.68
C HIS A 278 -4.23 -6.67 17.02
N TYR A 279 -5.47 -6.21 16.96
CA TYR A 279 -6.44 -6.18 18.03
C TYR A 279 -7.55 -7.16 17.69
N ASP A 280 -7.82 -8.10 18.59
CA ASP A 280 -8.73 -9.23 18.34
C ASP A 280 -10.23 -8.86 18.30
N GLY A 281 -10.57 -7.66 18.80
CA GLY A 281 -11.94 -7.16 18.91
C GLY A 281 -12.74 -7.75 20.08
N VAL A 282 -12.07 -8.34 21.07
CA VAL A 282 -12.68 -8.85 22.31
C VAL A 282 -12.46 -7.86 23.45
N ASP A 283 -11.21 -7.69 23.89
CA ASP A 283 -10.85 -6.77 24.97
C ASP A 283 -9.46 -6.10 24.83
N ASP A 284 -8.78 -6.33 23.70
CA ASP A 284 -7.52 -5.68 23.34
C ASP A 284 -7.69 -4.17 23.21
N HIS A 285 -6.82 -3.41 23.90
CA HIS A 285 -6.81 -1.95 23.76
C HIS A 285 -5.47 -1.31 24.14
N GLY A 286 -5.20 -0.17 23.52
CA GLY A 286 -4.02 0.65 23.75
C GLY A 286 -4.36 1.98 24.43
N ILE A 287 -3.52 2.44 25.37
CA ILE A 287 -3.65 3.75 26.01
C ILE A 287 -2.31 4.47 25.92
N VAL A 288 -2.31 5.69 25.36
CA VAL A 288 -1.08 6.50 25.25
C VAL A 288 -0.66 7.00 26.63
N GLN A 289 0.57 6.71 27.03
CA GLN A 289 1.12 7.15 28.32
C GLN A 289 1.60 8.60 28.24
N ASN A 290 1.73 9.24 29.41
CA ASN A 290 2.32 10.57 29.57
C ASN A 290 1.68 11.68 28.69
N LEU A 291 0.39 11.52 28.37
CA LEU A 291 -0.37 12.45 27.57
C LEU A 291 -1.82 12.52 28.10
N SER A 292 -2.28 13.72 28.45
CA SER A 292 -3.61 13.95 29.06
C SER A 292 -4.64 14.58 28.12
N HIS A 293 -4.25 14.84 26.87
CA HIS A 293 -5.08 15.45 25.83
C HIS A 293 -4.72 14.90 24.45
N GLY A 294 -5.62 15.13 23.51
CA GLY A 294 -5.47 14.74 22.11
C GLY A 294 -4.77 15.78 21.23
N GLY A 295 -4.80 15.51 19.93
CA GLY A 295 -4.30 16.39 18.86
C GLY A 295 -5.40 16.78 17.86
N LYS A 296 -5.02 17.50 16.80
CA LYS A 296 -5.94 17.98 15.74
C LYS A 296 -5.88 17.17 14.44
N CYS A 297 -4.91 16.29 14.28
CA CYS A 297 -4.78 15.46 13.08
C CYS A 297 -4.21 14.08 13.44
N LEU A 298 -4.92 13.01 13.08
CA LEU A 298 -4.46 11.63 13.20
C LEU A 298 -4.27 11.08 11.80
N ILE A 299 -3.08 10.58 11.50
CA ILE A 299 -2.79 9.82 10.28
C ILE A 299 -2.47 8.39 10.70
N THR A 300 -3.20 7.41 10.17
CA THR A 300 -2.95 6.00 10.48
C THR A 300 -3.15 5.11 9.25
N ARG A 301 -2.23 4.17 9.04
CA ARG A 301 -2.38 3.05 8.11
C ARG A 301 -2.95 1.88 8.90
N LEU A 302 -4.10 1.38 8.44
CA LEU A 302 -4.81 0.31 9.14
C LEU A 302 -5.60 -0.58 8.18
N ASN A 303 -6.09 -1.68 8.73
CA ASN A 303 -7.11 -2.53 8.15
C ASN A 303 -8.02 -2.99 9.29
N TRP A 304 -9.32 -3.16 9.03
CA TRP A 304 -10.27 -3.61 10.05
C TRP A 304 -11.38 -4.44 9.45
N GLN A 305 -12.03 -5.21 10.32
CA GLN A 305 -13.20 -5.99 10.02
C GLN A 305 -14.33 -5.60 10.98
N PHE A 306 -15.57 -5.51 10.49
CA PHE A 306 -16.69 -5.29 11.38
C PHE A 306 -16.97 -6.54 12.23
N ASN A 307 -16.65 -6.48 13.52
CA ASN A 307 -17.17 -7.38 14.55
C ASN A 307 -18.47 -6.86 15.20
N GLN A 308 -18.85 -5.60 14.92
CA GLN A 308 -20.05 -4.91 15.39
C GLN A 308 -20.57 -3.96 14.30
N ASP A 309 -21.77 -3.39 14.46
CA ASP A 309 -22.31 -2.43 13.46
C ASP A 309 -21.60 -1.07 13.48
N GLU A 310 -20.98 -0.73 14.61
CA GLU A 310 -20.12 0.43 14.81
C GLU A 310 -18.88 -0.02 15.59
N ILE A 311 -17.69 0.28 15.06
CA ILE A 311 -16.41 0.02 15.71
C ILE A 311 -15.65 1.32 15.90
N ILE A 312 -14.99 1.47 17.06
CA ILE A 312 -14.24 2.67 17.42
C ILE A 312 -12.77 2.29 17.51
N ILE A 313 -12.03 2.68 16.49
CA ILE A 313 -10.63 2.32 16.32
C ILE A 313 -9.73 3.24 17.15
N TYR A 314 -10.10 4.53 17.20
CA TYR A 314 -9.40 5.56 17.96
C TYR A 314 -10.40 6.51 18.61
N ASP A 315 -10.16 6.85 19.87
CA ASP A 315 -10.99 7.81 20.60
C ASP A 315 -10.11 8.68 21.51
N GLN A 316 -10.29 9.99 21.42
CA GLN A 316 -9.66 10.95 22.34
C GLN A 316 -10.68 11.94 22.88
N ARG A 317 -11.99 11.69 22.74
CA ARG A 317 -13.02 12.63 23.19
C ARG A 317 -13.03 12.73 24.72
N LYS A 318 -13.34 13.91 25.27
CA LYS A 318 -13.40 14.10 26.73
C LYS A 318 -14.50 13.25 27.39
N SER A 319 -15.66 13.19 26.77
CA SER A 319 -16.83 12.42 27.22
C SER A 319 -17.75 12.14 26.04
N THR A 320 -18.88 11.46 26.28
CA THR A 320 -19.92 11.20 25.27
C THR A 320 -21.06 12.21 25.27
N GLY A 321 -20.97 13.28 26.08
CA GLY A 321 -21.94 14.37 26.05
C GLY A 321 -22.04 15.02 24.67
N GLU A 322 -23.20 15.60 24.35
CA GLU A 322 -23.51 16.14 23.01
C GLU A 322 -22.44 17.11 22.48
N GLN A 323 -21.92 17.99 23.35
CA GLN A 323 -20.86 18.94 23.02
C GLN A 323 -19.50 18.30 22.67
N TYR A 324 -19.29 17.04 23.03
CA TYR A 324 -18.06 16.27 22.79
C TYR A 324 -18.23 15.17 21.74
N TYR A 325 -19.48 14.82 21.41
CA TYR A 325 -19.81 13.64 20.61
C TYR A 325 -19.05 13.58 19.28
N LYS A 326 -18.88 14.74 18.61
CA LYS A 326 -18.15 14.89 17.34
C LYS A 326 -16.74 15.47 17.47
N LYS A 327 -16.10 15.42 18.64
CA LYS A 327 -14.85 16.19 18.83
C LYS A 327 -13.59 15.51 18.34
N PHE A 328 -13.47 14.18 18.35
CA PHE A 328 -12.39 13.45 17.65
C PHE A 328 -12.46 11.94 17.93
N ALA A 329 -13.06 11.16 17.04
CA ALA A 329 -12.92 9.70 17.08
C ALA A 329 -12.88 9.14 15.66
N LEU A 330 -12.07 8.09 15.47
CA LEU A 330 -12.03 7.32 14.23
C LEU A 330 -13.01 6.17 14.35
N VAL A 331 -14.12 6.28 13.61
CA VAL A 331 -15.25 5.36 13.73
C VAL A 331 -15.64 4.83 12.36
N ALA A 332 -15.69 3.50 12.23
CA ALA A 332 -16.29 2.85 11.08
C ALA A 332 -17.70 2.36 11.45
N ILE A 333 -18.64 2.52 10.52
CA ILE A 333 -20.04 2.10 10.68
C ILE A 333 -20.54 1.39 9.43
N LYS A 334 -21.34 0.33 9.60
CA LYS A 334 -21.89 -0.46 8.49
C LYS A 334 -22.95 0.27 7.65
N THR A 335 -23.45 1.40 8.14
CA THR A 335 -24.48 2.20 7.44
C THR A 335 -23.92 2.88 6.19
N ILE A 336 -24.78 3.58 5.45
CA ILE A 336 -24.42 4.25 4.18
C ILE A 336 -23.62 5.54 4.34
N ASP A 337 -23.16 5.86 5.56
CA ASP A 337 -22.45 7.09 5.88
C ASP A 337 -21.04 7.10 5.27
N ILE A 338 -20.54 8.32 4.99
CA ILE A 338 -19.15 8.52 4.57
C ILE A 338 -18.21 8.04 5.67
N ALA A 339 -17.19 7.28 5.29
CA ALA A 339 -16.26 6.66 6.21
C ALA A 339 -15.68 7.70 7.19
N TYR A 340 -15.64 7.35 8.47
CA TYR A 340 -15.00 8.12 9.56
C TYR A 340 -15.63 9.49 9.90
N GLY A 341 -16.68 9.93 9.20
CA GLY A 341 -17.30 11.24 9.44
C GLY A 341 -18.23 11.31 10.66
N ARG A 342 -18.66 10.18 11.23
CA ARG A 342 -19.77 10.14 12.21
C ARG A 342 -19.48 10.89 13.52
N ARG A 343 -18.28 10.72 14.06
CA ARG A 343 -17.83 11.28 15.36
C ARG A 343 -16.67 12.27 15.20
N LEU A 344 -16.62 12.93 14.03
CA LEU A 344 -15.60 13.88 13.65
C LEU A 344 -16.25 15.21 13.23
N GLU A 345 -15.71 16.32 13.72
CA GLU A 345 -16.07 17.67 13.30
C GLU A 345 -14.92 18.23 12.45
N GLY A 346 -14.77 17.67 11.25
CA GLY A 346 -13.75 18.06 10.29
C GLY A 346 -13.66 17.09 9.12
N ASN A 347 -12.48 17.03 8.50
CA ASN A 347 -12.28 16.37 7.21
C ASN A 347 -11.62 15.00 7.37
N THR A 348 -12.00 14.09 6.48
CA THR A 348 -11.38 12.76 6.35
C THR A 348 -10.71 12.66 4.99
N TYR A 349 -9.48 12.16 4.95
CA TYR A 349 -8.78 11.84 3.72
C TYR A 349 -8.45 10.35 3.70
N ILE A 350 -8.65 9.70 2.56
CA ILE A 350 -8.27 8.31 2.30
C ILE A 350 -7.12 8.33 1.30
N ASP A 351 -5.99 7.74 1.67
CA ASP A 351 -4.77 7.73 0.88
C ASP A 351 -4.36 9.12 0.36
N ASN A 352 -4.45 10.11 1.26
CA ASN A 352 -4.15 11.53 1.02
C ASN A 352 -5.18 12.27 0.11
N VAL A 353 -6.30 11.65 -0.29
CA VAL A 353 -7.38 12.28 -1.07
C VAL A 353 -8.57 12.61 -0.16
N LEU A 354 -9.11 13.83 -0.25
CA LEU A 354 -10.28 14.25 0.55
C LEU A 354 -11.47 13.34 0.25
N ASN A 355 -12.10 12.81 1.30
CA ASN A 355 -13.17 11.84 1.15
C ASN A 355 -14.56 12.46 1.29
N ASN A 356 -15.30 12.45 0.19
CA ASN A 356 -16.70 12.85 0.13
C ASN A 356 -17.64 11.69 -0.24
N TYR A 357 -17.10 10.55 -0.71
CA TYR A 357 -17.91 9.50 -1.33
C TYR A 357 -17.64 8.07 -0.82
N ILE A 358 -16.45 7.77 -0.32
CA ILE A 358 -16.08 6.42 0.14
C ILE A 358 -16.77 6.14 1.48
N LYS A 359 -17.44 5.00 1.57
CA LYS A 359 -18.15 4.51 2.76
C LYS A 359 -17.29 3.51 3.51
N SER A 360 -17.61 3.27 4.79
CA SER A 360 -16.87 2.27 5.57
C SER A 360 -16.91 0.87 4.93
N SER A 361 -18.06 0.49 4.35
CA SER A 361 -18.22 -0.80 3.65
C SER A 361 -17.28 -0.96 2.44
N ASP A 362 -16.82 0.13 1.83
CA ASP A 362 -15.88 0.08 0.70
C ASP A 362 -14.44 -0.22 1.17
N LEU A 363 -14.16 -0.02 2.47
CA LEU A 363 -12.83 -0.10 3.09
C LEU A 363 -12.64 -1.32 4.02
N GLU A 364 -13.71 -2.03 4.35
CA GLU A 364 -13.63 -3.23 5.20
C GLU A 364 -12.70 -4.28 4.55
N ASN A 365 -11.80 -4.86 5.36
CA ASN A 365 -10.76 -5.81 4.93
C ASN A 365 -9.77 -5.24 3.89
N ARG A 366 -9.59 -3.91 3.85
CA ARG A 366 -8.61 -3.26 2.97
C ARG A 366 -7.63 -2.40 3.75
N ASN A 367 -6.35 -2.58 3.44
CA ASN A 367 -5.31 -1.64 3.87
C ASN A 367 -5.55 -0.28 3.23
N HIS A 368 -5.54 0.77 4.04
CA HIS A 368 -5.58 2.15 3.56
C HIS A 368 -4.97 3.08 4.60
N VAL A 369 -4.53 4.25 4.16
CA VAL A 369 -4.16 5.34 5.07
C VAL A 369 -5.36 6.24 5.26
N VAL A 370 -5.77 6.46 6.52
CA VAL A 370 -6.77 7.46 6.87
C VAL A 370 -6.10 8.63 7.58
N THR A 371 -6.38 9.84 7.10
CA THR A 371 -6.06 11.09 7.81
C THR A 371 -7.37 11.72 8.26
N ILE A 372 -7.61 11.84 9.56
CA ILE A 372 -8.74 12.61 10.10
C ILE A 372 -8.23 13.90 10.73
N VAL A 373 -8.91 15.00 10.40
CA VAL A 373 -8.55 16.35 10.82
C VAL A 373 -9.73 16.97 11.56
N CYS A 374 -9.48 17.56 12.72
CA CYS A 374 -10.52 18.20 13.53
C CYS A 374 -10.01 19.51 14.13
N SER A 375 -10.28 20.62 13.45
CA SER A 375 -9.87 21.96 13.91
C SER A 375 -10.40 22.34 15.30
N PRO A 376 -11.63 21.95 15.70
CA PRO A 376 -12.15 22.24 17.03
C PRO A 376 -11.49 21.48 18.18
N ALA A 377 -10.65 20.46 17.92
CA ALA A 377 -10.03 19.67 18.98
C ALA A 377 -9.05 20.52 19.81
N SER A 378 -9.15 20.42 21.14
CA SER A 378 -8.33 21.13 22.11
C SER A 378 -8.17 20.32 23.40
N SER A 379 -7.29 20.78 24.30
CA SER A 379 -7.12 20.18 25.63
C SER A 379 -8.40 20.16 26.47
N ASP A 380 -9.36 21.05 26.19
CA ASP A 380 -10.60 21.18 26.95
C ASP A 380 -11.66 20.14 26.55
N ASN A 381 -11.57 19.65 25.30
CA ASN A 381 -12.56 18.74 24.73
C ASN A 381 -12.00 17.37 24.31
N THR A 382 -10.71 17.15 24.56
CA THR A 382 -10.03 15.87 24.37
C THR A 382 -9.49 15.30 25.68
N ASN A 383 -9.13 14.02 25.66
CA ASN A 383 -8.51 13.28 26.75
C ASN A 383 -7.31 12.47 26.20
N THR A 384 -6.67 11.68 27.07
CA THR A 384 -5.67 10.69 26.67
C THR A 384 -6.18 9.85 25.49
N PRO A 385 -5.43 9.79 24.39
CA PRO A 385 -5.77 8.94 23.24
C PRO A 385 -5.84 7.45 23.57
N ILE A 386 -6.87 6.79 23.05
CA ILE A 386 -7.14 5.36 23.22
C ILE A 386 -7.29 4.72 21.85
N PHE A 387 -6.75 3.52 21.70
CA PHE A 387 -6.89 2.68 20.51
C PHE A 387 -7.64 1.38 20.85
N GLY A 388 -8.45 0.91 19.91
CA GLY A 388 -9.14 -0.38 19.99
C GLY A 388 -10.39 -0.41 20.86
N LYS A 389 -10.75 0.70 21.53
CA LYS A 389 -12.02 0.82 22.27
C LYS A 389 -12.50 2.26 22.37
N SER A 390 -13.75 2.42 22.79
CA SER A 390 -14.32 3.73 23.13
C SER A 390 -13.99 4.19 24.54
N ILE A 391 -14.16 5.49 24.79
CA ILE A 391 -14.04 6.09 26.13
C ILE A 391 -15.07 5.56 27.17
N LEU A 392 -16.08 4.82 26.74
CA LEU A 392 -17.06 4.16 27.62
C LEU A 392 -16.66 2.73 27.98
N ASP A 393 -15.46 2.29 27.59
CA ASP A 393 -15.00 0.91 27.77
C ASP A 393 -15.87 -0.12 27.02
N LEU A 394 -16.35 0.29 25.85
CA LEU A 394 -17.19 -0.49 24.93
C LEU A 394 -16.62 -0.44 23.51
N SER A 395 -17.18 -1.24 22.60
CA SER A 395 -16.86 -1.26 21.17
C SER A 395 -15.41 -1.63 20.86
N TYR A 396 -14.95 -2.76 21.43
CA TYR A 396 -13.64 -3.33 21.11
C TYR A 396 -13.55 -3.65 19.62
N ALA A 397 -12.63 -2.99 18.92
CA ALA A 397 -12.52 -3.07 17.46
C ALA A 397 -11.59 -4.20 17.04
N LYS A 398 -11.99 -4.99 16.04
CA LYS A 398 -11.09 -5.94 15.38
C LYS A 398 -10.33 -5.24 14.24
N PHE A 399 -9.05 -4.93 14.45
CA PHE A 399 -8.26 -4.20 13.46
C PHE A 399 -6.75 -4.44 13.58
N ALA A 400 -6.04 -4.17 12.50
CA ALA A 400 -4.59 -4.18 12.40
C ALA A 400 -4.08 -2.75 12.20
N MET A 401 -3.13 -2.31 13.03
CA MET A 401 -2.48 -1.00 12.94
C MET A 401 -1.06 -1.14 12.41
N PHE A 402 -0.71 -0.46 11.31
CA PHE A 402 0.62 -0.56 10.70
C PHE A 402 1.52 0.62 11.04
N ARG A 403 1.02 1.85 10.92
CA ARG A 403 1.75 3.06 11.28
C ARG A 403 0.75 4.11 11.70
N THR A 404 1.04 4.84 12.76
CA THR A 404 0.17 5.94 13.19
C THR A 404 0.97 7.13 13.69
N MET A 405 0.43 8.33 13.50
CA MET A 405 0.98 9.58 13.99
C MET A 405 -0.16 10.51 14.39
N LEU A 406 -0.06 11.10 15.57
CA LEU A 406 -0.98 12.14 16.04
C LEU A 406 -0.23 13.48 16.07
N LEU A 407 -0.77 14.50 15.42
CA LEU A 407 -0.22 15.85 15.40
C LEU A 407 -1.04 16.76 16.30
N LEU A 408 -0.34 17.65 17.00
CA LEU A 408 -0.99 18.71 17.79
C LEU A 408 -1.74 19.70 16.90
N GLU A 409 -1.17 20.04 15.74
CA GLU A 409 -1.71 20.99 14.78
C GLU A 409 -2.00 20.34 13.42
N ILE A 410 -2.86 20.99 12.64
CA ILE A 410 -3.20 20.53 11.28
C ILE A 410 -2.00 20.81 10.37
N PRO A 411 -1.45 19.79 9.67
CA PRO A 411 -0.35 20.00 8.74
C PRO A 411 -0.78 20.73 7.47
N SER A 412 0.17 21.35 6.77
CA SER A 412 -0.03 21.79 5.38
C SER A 412 -0.25 20.59 4.45
N ASP A 413 -0.70 20.81 3.21
CA ASP A 413 -0.88 19.72 2.25
C ASP A 413 0.45 19.02 1.88
N GLU A 414 1.56 19.76 1.86
CA GLU A 414 2.90 19.22 1.62
C GLU A 414 3.37 18.35 2.78
N ASP A 415 3.24 18.83 4.02
CA ASP A 415 3.58 18.07 5.23
C ASP A 415 2.69 16.83 5.35
N ARG A 416 1.38 16.96 5.10
CA ARG A 416 0.42 15.85 5.12
C ARG A 416 0.79 14.77 4.10
N THR A 417 1.23 15.18 2.90
CA THR A 417 1.70 14.27 1.86
C THR A 417 2.95 13.52 2.29
N THR A 418 3.91 14.21 2.92
CA THR A 418 5.13 13.59 3.48
C THR A 418 4.78 12.53 4.53
N ILE A 419 3.84 12.84 5.43
CA ILE A 419 3.42 11.92 6.50
C ILE A 419 2.61 10.74 5.95
N ASN A 420 1.71 10.97 5.00
CA ASN A 420 0.96 9.89 4.34
C ASN A 420 1.91 8.94 3.59
N ASN A 421 2.95 9.47 2.93
CA ASN A 421 3.98 8.64 2.28
C ASN A 421 4.76 7.79 3.29
N TRP A 422 5.12 8.33 4.45
CA TRP A 422 5.74 7.58 5.53
C TRP A 422 4.83 6.48 6.10
N CYS A 423 3.53 6.77 6.30
CA CYS A 423 2.56 5.76 6.72
C CYS A 423 2.41 4.61 5.70
N GLY A 424 2.77 4.85 4.44
CA GLY A 424 2.74 3.86 3.36
C GLY A 424 1.37 3.77 2.70
N ILE A 425 1.06 4.70 1.79
CA ILE A 425 -0.16 4.62 0.97
C ILE A 425 -0.17 3.31 0.17
N GLU A 426 -1.26 2.54 0.27
CA GLU A 426 -1.39 1.22 -0.39
C GLU A 426 -1.31 1.35 -1.91
N GLY A 427 -2.08 2.27 -2.49
CA GLY A 427 -2.14 2.49 -3.94
C GLY A 427 -2.61 1.27 -4.74
N GLY A 428 -2.61 1.38 -6.06
CA GLY A 428 -2.79 0.26 -6.98
C GLY A 428 -4.18 -0.35 -7.05
N TYR A 429 -5.23 0.35 -6.60
CA TYR A 429 -6.60 -0.19 -6.58
C TYR A 429 -7.58 0.56 -7.46
N VAL A 430 -7.28 1.79 -7.90
CA VAL A 430 -8.17 2.57 -8.76
C VAL A 430 -8.02 2.12 -10.21
N GLU A 431 -9.12 1.75 -10.85
CA GLU A 431 -9.15 1.42 -12.28
C GLU A 431 -8.81 2.64 -13.15
N LYS A 432 -7.94 2.45 -14.14
CA LYS A 432 -7.64 3.48 -15.15
C LYS A 432 -8.75 3.54 -16.20
N PRO A 433 -9.29 4.73 -16.51
CA PRO A 433 -10.27 4.87 -17.58
C PRO A 433 -9.64 4.68 -18.96
N GLU A 434 -10.39 4.01 -19.85
CA GLU A 434 -10.05 3.94 -21.27
C GLU A 434 -10.15 5.32 -21.91
N TYR A 435 -11.19 6.07 -21.53
CA TYR A 435 -11.43 7.41 -21.99
C TYR A 435 -11.55 8.37 -20.81
N TYR A 436 -10.68 9.37 -20.75
CA TYR A 436 -10.71 10.43 -19.76
C TYR A 436 -10.50 11.78 -20.44
N TRP A 437 -11.53 12.62 -20.38
CA TRP A 437 -11.48 13.98 -20.91
C TRP A 437 -11.64 14.99 -19.77
N ASP A 438 -10.82 16.04 -19.80
CA ASP A 438 -10.76 17.07 -18.76
C ASP A 438 -10.57 18.45 -19.39
N ALA A 439 -11.45 19.39 -19.04
CA ALA A 439 -11.42 20.78 -19.48
C ALA A 439 -10.54 21.68 -18.58
N HIS A 440 -10.00 21.16 -17.48
CA HIS A 440 -9.20 21.93 -16.53
C HIS A 440 -7.98 22.58 -17.20
N GLY A 441 -7.74 23.84 -16.88
CA GLY A 441 -6.60 24.62 -17.38
C GLY A 441 -6.71 25.11 -18.83
N LYS A 442 -7.77 24.75 -19.56
CA LYS A 442 -8.00 25.26 -20.93
C LYS A 442 -8.60 26.66 -20.94
N THR A 443 -8.31 27.40 -22.01
CA THR A 443 -8.77 28.77 -22.22
C THR A 443 -9.26 29.01 -23.65
N ASN A 444 -10.07 30.06 -23.84
CA ASN A 444 -10.51 30.49 -25.18
C ASN A 444 -9.36 30.94 -26.10
N ALA A 445 -8.16 31.18 -25.55
CA ALA A 445 -6.99 31.59 -26.31
C ALA A 445 -6.18 30.40 -26.84
N ASP A 446 -6.47 29.17 -26.39
CA ASP A 446 -5.67 28.01 -26.75
C ASP A 446 -5.77 27.69 -28.26
N PRO A 447 -4.66 27.34 -28.93
CA PRO A 447 -4.69 26.94 -30.33
C PRO A 447 -5.55 25.71 -30.60
N ASP A 448 -5.60 24.78 -29.65
CA ASP A 448 -6.36 23.52 -29.68
C ASP A 448 -7.68 23.61 -28.90
N ARG A 449 -8.23 24.81 -28.67
CA ARG A 449 -9.48 25.04 -27.93
C ARG A 449 -10.69 24.22 -28.42
N ASN A 450 -10.73 23.90 -29.72
CA ASN A 450 -11.79 23.07 -30.31
C ASN A 450 -11.64 21.56 -30.00
N THR A 451 -10.64 21.14 -29.24
CA THR A 451 -10.34 19.73 -28.99
C THR A 451 -10.10 19.51 -27.51
N ILE A 452 -10.68 18.47 -26.90
CA ILE A 452 -10.36 18.02 -25.54
C ILE A 452 -9.69 16.65 -25.64
N LYS A 453 -8.41 16.61 -25.24
CA LYS A 453 -7.57 15.41 -25.39
C LYS A 453 -8.08 14.25 -24.56
N ASN A 454 -8.09 13.04 -25.13
CA ASN A 454 -8.23 11.84 -24.32
C ASN A 454 -6.93 11.59 -23.56
N ARG A 455 -7.03 11.55 -22.24
CA ARG A 455 -5.94 11.26 -21.30
C ARG A 455 -6.02 9.85 -20.73
N GLY A 456 -7.03 9.07 -21.14
CA GLY A 456 -7.19 7.66 -20.75
C GLY A 456 -6.15 6.74 -21.38
N THR A 457 -6.34 5.43 -21.19
CA THR A 457 -5.42 4.42 -21.72
C THR A 457 -5.54 4.24 -23.25
N GLU A 458 -6.68 4.57 -23.85
CA GLU A 458 -6.90 4.45 -25.29
C GLU A 458 -6.52 5.76 -26.01
N GLN A 459 -5.46 5.76 -26.81
CA GLN A 459 -4.96 6.99 -27.46
C GLN A 459 -4.91 6.93 -28.98
N SER A 460 -4.97 5.72 -29.53
CA SER A 460 -4.73 5.45 -30.93
C SER A 460 -5.75 4.47 -31.46
N LEU A 461 -6.22 4.73 -32.68
CA LEU A 461 -7.05 3.78 -33.42
C LEU A 461 -6.26 3.28 -34.63
N ILE A 462 -6.28 1.97 -34.87
CA ILE A 462 -5.80 1.40 -36.12
C ILE A 462 -6.92 1.48 -37.15
N SER A 463 -6.75 2.32 -38.15
CA SER A 463 -7.65 2.38 -39.30
C SER A 463 -7.05 1.63 -40.48
N ASN A 464 -7.83 0.78 -41.14
CA ASN A 464 -7.42 0.16 -42.40
C ASN A 464 -7.96 1.01 -43.55
N SER A 465 -7.12 1.89 -44.10
CA SER A 465 -7.49 2.71 -45.25
C SER A 465 -6.82 2.16 -46.52
N SER A 466 -7.57 2.08 -47.62
CA SER A 466 -7.00 1.72 -48.94
C SER A 466 -6.89 2.98 -49.79
N PRO A 467 -5.74 3.28 -50.41
CA PRO A 467 -5.71 4.22 -51.51
C PRO A 467 -6.58 3.69 -52.66
N THR A 468 -7.27 4.55 -53.38
CA THR A 468 -8.62 4.26 -53.89
C THR A 468 -8.69 3.62 -55.29
N ASN A 469 -9.92 3.27 -55.68
CA ASN A 469 -10.44 2.58 -56.88
C ASN A 469 -9.75 2.93 -58.23
N LEU A 470 -9.20 1.91 -58.92
CA LEU A 470 -8.65 1.98 -60.28
C LEU A 470 -9.79 1.87 -61.34
N GLN A 471 -10.73 2.83 -61.42
CA GLN A 471 -11.88 2.66 -62.32
C GLN A 471 -11.50 2.56 -63.83
N THR A 472 -12.20 1.66 -64.52
CA THR A 472 -11.89 1.05 -65.83
C THR A 472 -12.27 1.90 -67.04
N ASP A 473 -11.70 3.09 -67.23
CA ASP A 473 -11.84 3.82 -68.50
C ASP A 473 -10.49 3.98 -69.20
N TRP A 474 -10.46 3.60 -70.49
CA TRP A 474 -9.26 3.56 -71.35
C TRP A 474 -8.47 4.88 -71.44
N ILE A 475 -9.05 6.00 -70.98
CA ILE A 475 -8.38 7.22 -70.55
C ILE A 475 -9.23 7.82 -69.41
N ALA A 476 -8.88 7.59 -68.15
CA ALA A 476 -9.58 8.22 -67.03
C ALA A 476 -9.04 9.65 -66.79
N ASN A 477 -9.91 10.66 -66.92
CA ASN A 477 -9.55 12.06 -66.73
C ASN A 477 -9.53 12.53 -65.26
N GLU A 478 -9.96 11.73 -64.27
CA GLU A 478 -9.95 12.13 -62.85
C GLU A 478 -9.72 10.96 -61.87
N PHE A 479 -8.85 11.15 -60.87
CA PHE A 479 -8.73 10.30 -59.68
C PHE A 479 -9.59 10.93 -58.56
N THR A 480 -10.56 10.19 -58.00
CA THR A 480 -11.31 10.58 -56.80
C THR A 480 -11.25 9.50 -55.72
N PHE A 481 -11.28 9.92 -54.45
CA PHE A 481 -11.18 9.05 -53.27
C PHE A 481 -12.50 8.30 -53.01
N VAL A 482 -12.49 6.97 -52.86
CA VAL A 482 -13.67 6.14 -52.53
C VAL A 482 -13.36 4.95 -51.61
N ASN A 483 -14.26 4.71 -50.64
CA ASN A 483 -14.15 3.80 -49.47
C ASN A 483 -14.19 2.27 -49.76
N SER A 484 -14.02 1.83 -51.01
CA SER A 484 -13.90 0.41 -51.35
C SER A 484 -13.21 0.26 -52.70
N ALA A 485 -12.02 -0.35 -52.74
CA ALA A 485 -11.34 -0.66 -54.00
C ALA A 485 -11.91 -1.96 -54.59
N SER A 486 -12.43 -1.90 -55.83
CA SER A 486 -12.70 -3.10 -56.63
C SER A 486 -11.40 -3.56 -57.30
N ASP A 487 -11.18 -4.88 -57.37
CA ASP A 487 -10.06 -5.48 -58.11
C ASP A 487 -10.11 -5.04 -59.59
N VAL A 488 -8.96 -4.80 -60.22
CA VAL A 488 -8.91 -4.24 -61.58
C VAL A 488 -8.13 -5.12 -62.54
N ASP A 489 -8.82 -5.58 -63.57
CA ASP A 489 -8.24 -6.37 -64.65
C ASP A 489 -7.65 -5.45 -65.71
N ILE A 490 -6.32 -5.48 -65.84
CA ILE A 490 -5.60 -4.84 -66.94
C ILE A 490 -5.49 -5.87 -68.06
N MET A 491 -6.29 -5.68 -69.12
CA MET A 491 -6.33 -6.57 -70.28
C MET A 491 -5.53 -5.97 -71.43
N SER A 492 -4.67 -6.76 -72.08
CA SER A 492 -3.97 -6.36 -73.31
C SER A 492 -4.99 -5.94 -74.39
N GLY A 493 -5.05 -4.65 -74.74
CA GLY A 493 -6.11 -4.03 -75.55
C GLY A 493 -6.04 -4.29 -77.07
N ASP A 494 -6.57 -3.36 -77.88
CA ASP A 494 -6.52 -3.41 -79.36
C ASP A 494 -5.13 -3.04 -79.93
N ARG A 495 -4.85 -3.55 -81.13
CA ARG A 495 -3.53 -3.59 -81.80
C ARG A 495 -2.94 -2.18 -82.08
N LEU A 496 -1.81 -1.84 -81.44
CA LEU A 496 -0.95 -0.73 -81.88
C LEU A 496 0.00 -1.22 -82.98
N ALA A 497 0.32 -0.35 -83.93
CA ALA A 497 0.92 -0.73 -85.21
C ALA A 497 2.25 -1.52 -85.06
N GLY A 498 2.21 -2.82 -85.38
CA GLY A 498 3.38 -3.66 -85.63
C GLY A 498 3.83 -4.51 -84.44
N THR A 499 3.24 -5.69 -84.31
CA THR A 499 3.66 -6.88 -83.53
C THR A 499 3.34 -7.02 -82.03
N ALA A 500 2.93 -6.00 -81.28
CA ALA A 500 2.56 -6.14 -79.85
C ALA A 500 1.22 -5.46 -79.47
N TYR A 501 0.50 -6.01 -78.49
CA TYR A 501 -0.66 -5.41 -77.82
C TYR A 501 -0.18 -4.65 -76.58
N GLU A 502 -0.61 -3.40 -76.40
CA GLU A 502 -0.26 -2.59 -75.22
C GLU A 502 -1.52 -2.06 -74.55
N ALA A 503 -1.60 -2.20 -73.23
CA ALA A 503 -2.61 -1.57 -72.38
C ALA A 503 -1.94 -0.61 -71.40
N ARG A 504 -2.42 0.63 -71.40
CA ARG A 504 -1.92 1.72 -70.55
C ARG A 504 -3.00 2.15 -69.58
N PHE A 505 -2.76 1.94 -68.29
CA PHE A 505 -3.60 2.48 -67.22
C PHE A 505 -2.84 3.62 -66.54
N LEU A 506 -2.93 4.81 -67.13
CA LEU A 506 -2.13 5.97 -66.75
C LEU A 506 -3.01 7.09 -66.20
N THR A 507 -2.50 7.81 -65.21
CA THR A 507 -3.10 8.99 -64.59
C THR A 507 -2.10 10.14 -64.55
N GLY A 508 -2.64 11.37 -64.53
CA GLY A 508 -1.88 12.59 -64.29
C GLY A 508 -2.07 13.16 -62.88
N LYS A 509 -2.32 12.31 -61.89
CA LYS A 509 -2.53 12.71 -60.49
C LYS A 509 -1.51 12.01 -59.58
N VAL A 510 -1.26 12.62 -58.44
CA VAL A 510 -0.44 12.04 -57.36
C VAL A 510 -1.11 10.75 -56.89
N ILE A 511 -0.39 9.63 -57.00
CA ILE A 511 -0.78 8.34 -56.43
C ILE A 511 0.01 8.20 -55.13
N PRO A 512 -0.63 7.99 -53.97
CA PRO A 512 0.09 7.73 -52.72
C PRO A 512 0.87 6.42 -52.81
N ALA A 513 1.87 6.24 -51.95
CA ALA A 513 2.48 4.92 -51.81
C ALA A 513 1.40 3.91 -51.41
N MET A 514 1.42 2.73 -52.03
CA MET A 514 0.37 1.72 -51.86
C MET A 514 0.94 0.33 -51.98
N GLN A 515 0.31 -0.65 -51.33
CA GLN A 515 0.63 -2.05 -51.55
C GLN A 515 -0.43 -2.66 -52.48
N VAL A 516 -0.01 -3.47 -53.45
CA VAL A 516 -0.92 -4.16 -54.37
C VAL A 516 -0.62 -5.64 -54.43
N THR A 517 -1.61 -6.44 -54.78
CA THR A 517 -1.46 -7.82 -55.23
C THR A 517 -1.62 -7.86 -56.74
N LEU A 518 -0.66 -8.47 -57.43
CA LEU A 518 -0.65 -8.67 -58.87
C LEU A 518 -0.90 -10.14 -59.17
N THR A 519 -1.91 -10.48 -59.98
CA THR A 519 -2.20 -11.87 -60.34
C THR A 519 -2.31 -11.99 -61.85
N LEU A 520 -1.51 -12.88 -62.46
CA LEU A 520 -1.69 -13.23 -63.87
C LEU A 520 -2.89 -14.17 -64.02
N VAL A 521 -3.91 -13.80 -64.79
CA VAL A 521 -5.22 -14.48 -64.75
C VAL A 521 -5.42 -15.50 -65.87
N ASN A 522 -4.96 -15.24 -67.10
CA ASN A 522 -5.43 -16.06 -68.24
C ASN A 522 -4.36 -16.43 -69.30
N SER A 523 -3.26 -15.68 -69.45
CA SER A 523 -2.25 -15.94 -70.50
C SER A 523 -0.92 -15.26 -70.22
N ALA A 524 0.14 -15.71 -70.90
CA ALA A 524 1.47 -15.10 -70.80
C ALA A 524 1.49 -13.64 -71.31
N TYR A 525 2.37 -12.83 -70.72
CA TYR A 525 2.62 -11.43 -71.03
C TYR A 525 4.11 -11.25 -71.36
N ASP A 526 4.50 -10.17 -72.04
CA ASP A 526 5.92 -9.89 -72.31
C ASP A 526 6.52 -8.96 -71.24
N THR A 527 5.89 -7.81 -71.01
CA THR A 527 6.30 -6.89 -69.95
C THR A 527 5.09 -6.34 -69.19
N PHE A 528 5.20 -6.28 -67.86
CA PHE A 528 4.26 -5.56 -67.02
C PHE A 528 5.05 -4.63 -66.11
N SER A 529 4.64 -3.37 -66.00
CA SER A 529 5.38 -2.37 -65.25
C SER A 529 4.51 -1.32 -64.60
N TYR A 530 5.05 -0.68 -63.56
CA TYR A 530 4.48 0.49 -62.90
C TYR A 530 5.43 1.68 -63.06
N MET A 531 4.92 2.80 -63.59
CA MET A 531 5.68 4.02 -63.84
C MET A 531 5.24 5.14 -62.88
N TYR A 532 6.20 5.79 -62.22
CA TYR A 532 5.96 6.85 -61.23
C TYR A 532 7.02 7.95 -61.32
N VAL A 533 6.78 9.08 -60.67
CA VAL A 533 7.79 10.13 -60.50
C VAL A 533 8.28 10.16 -59.06
N ASP A 534 9.60 10.07 -58.87
CA ASP A 534 10.25 10.10 -57.56
C ASP A 534 10.22 11.51 -56.92
N GLU A 535 10.74 11.63 -55.69
CA GLU A 535 10.75 12.91 -54.96
C GLU A 535 11.60 13.99 -55.64
N GLU A 536 12.56 13.60 -56.49
CA GLU A 536 13.43 14.49 -57.24
C GLU A 536 12.80 14.96 -58.57
N GLY A 537 11.59 14.47 -58.89
CA GLY A 537 10.87 14.83 -60.11
C GLY A 537 11.24 14.01 -61.35
N SER A 538 12.02 12.92 -61.19
CA SER A 538 12.45 12.05 -62.29
C SER A 538 11.48 10.88 -62.51
N ALA A 539 11.24 10.53 -63.77
CA ALA A 539 10.39 9.40 -64.14
C ALA A 539 11.12 8.07 -63.91
N GLN A 540 10.53 7.20 -63.11
CA GLN A 540 11.02 5.88 -62.75
C GLN A 540 10.03 4.79 -63.17
N ARG A 541 10.53 3.58 -63.42
CA ARG A 541 9.70 2.44 -63.85
C ARG A 541 10.15 1.15 -63.16
N ILE A 542 9.17 0.42 -62.61
CA ILE A 542 9.35 -0.89 -61.94
C ILE A 542 8.77 -1.96 -62.86
N TYR A 543 9.56 -3.00 -63.18
CA TYR A 543 9.14 -4.10 -64.04
C TYR A 543 8.84 -5.37 -63.23
N PHE A 544 7.81 -6.10 -63.64
CA PHE A 544 7.34 -7.35 -63.04
C PHE A 544 7.48 -8.48 -64.06
N ASN A 545 8.63 -9.15 -64.11
CA ASN A 545 9.00 -10.04 -65.22
C ASN A 545 8.63 -11.52 -65.05
N ASP A 546 8.21 -11.95 -63.86
CA ASP A 546 8.04 -13.39 -63.53
C ASP A 546 6.70 -13.70 -62.81
N LEU A 547 5.59 -13.09 -63.22
CA LEU A 547 4.26 -13.44 -62.68
C LEU A 547 3.83 -14.82 -63.17
N VAL A 548 3.49 -15.71 -62.24
CA VAL A 548 3.02 -17.06 -62.54
C VAL A 548 1.49 -17.09 -62.62
N LEU A 549 0.96 -17.88 -63.55
CA LEU A 549 -0.48 -17.99 -63.79
C LEU A 549 -1.23 -18.41 -62.51
N ASN A 550 -2.23 -17.62 -62.11
CA ASN A 550 -3.05 -17.77 -60.91
C ASN A 550 -2.29 -17.69 -59.59
N GLU A 551 -1.04 -17.23 -59.58
CA GLU A 551 -0.28 -17.01 -58.35
C GLU A 551 -0.18 -15.51 -58.04
N PRO A 552 -0.83 -15.04 -56.96
CA PRO A 552 -0.78 -13.63 -56.56
C PRO A 552 0.59 -13.24 -55.99
N VAL A 553 1.12 -12.09 -56.41
CA VAL A 553 2.36 -11.50 -55.89
C VAL A 553 2.06 -10.16 -55.23
N THR A 554 2.44 -10.00 -53.97
CA THR A 554 2.30 -8.72 -53.25
C THR A 554 3.50 -7.82 -53.51
N VAL A 555 3.24 -6.54 -53.82
CA VAL A 555 4.26 -5.54 -54.16
C VAL A 555 3.94 -4.21 -53.49
N ASP A 556 4.96 -3.59 -52.89
CA ASP A 556 4.91 -2.19 -52.45
C ASP A 556 5.24 -1.25 -53.60
N LEU A 557 4.31 -0.36 -53.93
CA LEU A 557 4.45 0.65 -54.96
C LEU A 557 4.74 2.03 -54.33
N PRO A 558 5.77 2.73 -54.83
CA PRO A 558 6.12 4.05 -54.34
C PRO A 558 5.09 5.11 -54.74
N LYS A 559 5.10 6.21 -53.97
CA LYS A 559 4.31 7.41 -54.26
C LYS A 559 4.74 8.01 -55.61
N ASN A 560 3.77 8.39 -56.43
CA ASN A 560 3.99 9.25 -57.58
C ASN A 560 3.88 10.73 -57.16
N ASN A 561 4.96 11.50 -57.27
CA ASN A 561 5.00 12.89 -56.80
C ASN A 561 4.57 13.93 -57.84
N ASN A 562 4.10 13.53 -59.04
CA ASN A 562 3.80 14.45 -60.15
C ASN A 562 2.33 14.42 -60.60
N ASN A 563 1.86 15.53 -61.17
CA ASN A 563 0.53 15.77 -61.72
C ASN A 563 0.52 15.90 -63.27
N ASN A 564 1.58 15.43 -63.96
CA ASN A 564 1.67 15.41 -65.42
C ASN A 564 1.22 14.07 -66.03
N THR A 565 0.92 14.06 -67.33
CA THR A 565 0.35 12.89 -68.01
C THR A 565 1.41 11.79 -68.21
N ASN A 566 1.04 10.54 -67.86
CA ASN A 566 1.66 9.24 -68.19
C ASN A 566 2.17 8.37 -67.00
N THR A 567 1.73 8.52 -65.75
CA THR A 567 2.16 7.59 -64.66
C THR A 567 1.11 6.53 -64.35
N GLY A 568 1.50 5.28 -64.03
CA GLY A 568 0.57 4.19 -63.76
C GLY A 568 1.05 2.83 -64.28
N PHE A 569 0.12 1.88 -64.49
CA PHE A 569 0.45 0.53 -64.95
C PHE A 569 0.49 0.43 -66.47
N ILE A 570 1.43 -0.36 -66.98
CA ILE A 570 1.61 -0.62 -68.42
C ILE A 570 1.79 -2.13 -68.61
N LEU A 571 0.97 -2.71 -69.48
CA LEU A 571 1.04 -4.10 -69.90
C LEU A 571 1.36 -4.16 -71.40
N GLU A 572 2.44 -4.84 -71.76
CA GLU A 572 2.75 -5.19 -73.15
C GLU A 572 2.71 -6.72 -73.29
N ALA A 573 1.99 -7.19 -74.30
CA ALA A 573 1.86 -8.60 -74.60
C ALA A 573 1.72 -8.86 -76.10
N ASN A 574 2.34 -9.93 -76.58
CA ASN A 574 2.17 -10.45 -77.93
C ASN A 574 0.87 -11.27 -78.07
N ASN A 575 0.09 -11.39 -76.99
CA ASN A 575 -1.19 -12.10 -76.91
C ASN A 575 -2.30 -11.13 -76.49
N SER A 576 -3.42 -11.10 -77.23
CA SER A 576 -4.58 -10.24 -76.97
C SER A 576 -5.39 -10.62 -75.73
N ASN A 577 -5.13 -11.77 -75.11
CA ASN A 577 -5.89 -12.29 -73.98
C ASN A 577 -5.12 -12.24 -72.65
N ALA A 578 -3.97 -11.55 -72.59
CA ALA A 578 -3.21 -11.40 -71.37
C ALA A 578 -3.96 -10.48 -70.40
N VAL A 579 -4.17 -10.95 -69.17
CA VAL A 579 -4.89 -10.20 -68.12
C VAL A 579 -4.09 -10.28 -66.83
N ILE A 580 -3.79 -9.12 -66.26
CA ILE A 580 -3.22 -8.99 -64.92
C ILE A 580 -4.22 -8.29 -64.04
N ASN A 581 -4.64 -8.96 -62.98
CA ASN A 581 -5.47 -8.39 -61.94
C ASN A 581 -4.58 -7.62 -60.95
N VAL A 582 -4.92 -6.36 -60.69
CA VAL A 582 -4.28 -5.51 -59.69
C VAL A 582 -5.27 -5.24 -58.58
N LYS A 583 -4.92 -5.66 -57.36
CA LYS A 583 -5.73 -5.45 -56.15
C LYS A 583 -4.97 -4.58 -55.16
N VAL A 584 -5.51 -3.41 -54.83
CA VAL A 584 -4.92 -2.56 -53.78
C VAL A 584 -5.20 -3.16 -52.40
N LEU A 585 -4.17 -3.28 -51.57
CA LEU A 585 -4.26 -3.74 -50.19
C LEU A 585 -4.43 -2.55 -49.24
N SER A 586 -5.30 -2.70 -48.24
CA SER A 586 -5.49 -1.71 -47.18
C SER A 586 -4.22 -1.59 -46.33
N GLN A 587 -3.79 -0.36 -46.05
CA GLN A 587 -2.72 -0.09 -45.11
C GLN A 587 -3.32 0.29 -43.74
N SER A 588 -2.75 -0.28 -42.69
CA SER A 588 -3.07 0.09 -41.31
C SER A 588 -2.39 1.41 -40.96
N VAL A 589 -3.18 2.47 -40.78
CA VAL A 589 -2.74 3.79 -40.35
C VAL A 589 -3.15 3.98 -38.88
N ASN A 590 -2.17 4.29 -38.03
CA ASN A 590 -2.42 4.72 -36.67
C ASN A 590 -2.95 6.16 -36.70
N ILE A 591 -4.17 6.36 -36.26
CA ILE A 591 -4.75 7.67 -36.04
C ILE A 591 -4.45 8.06 -34.59
N GLU A 592 -3.40 8.87 -34.42
CA GLU A 592 -3.11 9.48 -33.13
C GLU A 592 -4.24 10.42 -32.72
N ASN A 593 -4.58 10.43 -31.42
CA ASN A 593 -5.64 11.27 -30.85
C ASN A 593 -7.04 10.97 -31.42
N ALA A 594 -7.25 9.76 -31.95
CA ALA A 594 -8.55 9.33 -32.49
C ALA A 594 -9.70 9.44 -31.49
N PHE A 595 -9.39 9.45 -30.19
CA PHE A 595 -10.36 9.48 -29.11
C PHE A 595 -10.54 10.86 -28.46
N ASP A 596 -9.96 11.92 -29.02
CA ASP A 596 -10.17 13.28 -28.54
C ASP A 596 -11.62 13.74 -28.79
N LEU A 597 -12.20 14.50 -27.86
CA LEU A 597 -13.50 15.14 -28.08
C LEU A 597 -13.32 16.39 -28.94
N GLU A 598 -14.13 16.52 -29.98
CA GLU A 598 -14.23 17.71 -30.81
C GLU A 598 -15.35 18.61 -30.31
N ALA A 599 -15.01 19.86 -29.99
CA ALA A 599 -15.95 20.91 -29.64
C ALA A 599 -16.42 21.65 -30.89
N ASN A 600 -17.73 21.68 -31.07
CA ASN A 600 -18.38 22.19 -32.26
C ASN A 600 -19.22 23.42 -31.95
N ASN A 601 -19.18 24.39 -32.86
CA ASN A 601 -19.97 25.62 -32.88
C ASN A 601 -19.76 26.61 -31.70
N LEU A 602 -18.73 26.42 -30.88
CA LEU A 602 -18.42 27.33 -29.78
C LEU A 602 -18.19 28.78 -30.25
N ALA A 603 -18.90 29.73 -29.64
CA ALA A 603 -18.77 31.16 -29.90
C ALA A 603 -17.58 31.82 -29.15
N TYR A 604 -17.01 31.13 -28.17
CA TYR A 604 -15.90 31.62 -27.32
C TYR A 604 -16.22 32.93 -26.58
N THR A 605 -17.43 33.01 -26.03
CA THR A 605 -17.96 34.07 -25.18
C THR A 605 -18.09 33.60 -23.72
N ASP A 606 -18.61 34.45 -22.83
CA ASP A 606 -18.87 34.10 -21.43
C ASP A 606 -19.91 32.96 -21.25
N GLU A 607 -20.76 32.71 -22.26
CA GLU A 607 -21.80 31.67 -22.22
C GLU A 607 -21.51 30.46 -23.11
N SER A 608 -20.43 30.50 -23.90
CA SER A 608 -20.04 29.47 -24.87
C SER A 608 -18.52 29.45 -25.00
N GLY A 609 -17.82 28.52 -24.37
CA GLY A 609 -16.35 28.49 -24.30
C GLY A 609 -15.80 28.12 -22.92
N TYR A 610 -14.48 28.20 -22.75
CA TYR A 610 -13.80 27.85 -21.50
C TYR A 610 -13.83 28.97 -20.47
N LYS A 611 -14.23 28.62 -19.25
CA LYS A 611 -14.21 29.48 -18.06
C LYS A 611 -14.14 28.62 -16.80
N GLU A 612 -13.44 29.09 -15.76
CA GLU A 612 -13.43 28.46 -14.43
C GLU A 612 -13.18 26.94 -14.46
N ASN A 613 -12.24 26.49 -15.29
CA ASN A 613 -11.88 25.07 -15.47
C ASN A 613 -12.98 24.16 -16.07
N GLY A 614 -13.97 24.75 -16.73
CA GLY A 614 -15.02 24.04 -17.47
C GLY A 614 -15.25 24.63 -18.86
N LEU A 615 -15.91 23.85 -19.72
CA LEU A 615 -16.38 24.28 -21.03
C LEU A 615 -17.89 24.53 -20.98
N TYR A 616 -18.28 25.80 -21.12
CA TYR A 616 -19.66 26.25 -21.20
C TYR A 616 -20.21 25.97 -22.59
N LEU A 617 -21.36 25.31 -22.62
CA LEU A 617 -22.14 24.97 -23.81
C LEU A 617 -23.47 25.73 -23.68
N ASP A 618 -23.77 26.59 -24.64
CA ASP A 618 -24.87 27.57 -24.54
C ASP A 618 -26.28 26.97 -24.71
N GLY A 619 -26.35 25.72 -25.18
CA GLY A 619 -27.60 25.01 -25.45
C GLY A 619 -28.35 25.48 -26.69
N VAL A 620 -27.67 26.16 -27.63
CA VAL A 620 -28.20 26.57 -28.93
C VAL A 620 -27.68 25.64 -30.02
N GLU A 621 -26.37 25.59 -30.23
CA GLU A 621 -25.72 24.72 -31.22
C GLU A 621 -24.38 24.14 -30.76
N ASP A 622 -23.95 24.46 -29.54
CA ASP A 622 -22.73 23.95 -28.90
C ASP A 622 -22.85 22.48 -28.52
N TYR A 623 -21.85 21.66 -28.88
CA TYR A 623 -21.76 20.27 -28.45
C TYR A 623 -20.34 19.71 -28.54
N LEU A 624 -20.10 18.58 -27.85
CA LEU A 624 -18.88 17.79 -28.03
C LEU A 624 -19.23 16.45 -28.68
N VAL A 625 -18.32 15.93 -29.50
CA VAL A 625 -18.47 14.61 -30.12
C VAL A 625 -17.11 13.93 -30.26
N ASN A 626 -17.10 12.61 -30.10
CA ASN A 626 -16.06 11.77 -30.65
C ASN A 626 -16.74 10.62 -31.41
N PRO A 627 -16.49 10.44 -32.73
CA PRO A 627 -17.16 9.41 -33.52
C PRO A 627 -16.56 8.01 -33.33
N ASN A 628 -15.39 7.90 -32.72
CA ASN A 628 -14.56 6.69 -32.74
C ASN A 628 -14.69 5.81 -31.48
N VAL A 629 -15.30 6.30 -30.39
CA VAL A 629 -15.50 5.47 -29.19
C VAL A 629 -16.32 4.23 -29.57
N PRO A 630 -15.80 3.00 -29.43
CA PRO A 630 -16.43 1.77 -29.92
C PRO A 630 -17.81 1.50 -29.31
N ALA A 631 -18.57 0.61 -29.94
CA ALA A 631 -19.79 0.09 -29.36
C ALA A 631 -19.50 -0.63 -28.03
N LEU A 632 -20.24 -0.28 -26.99
CA LEU A 632 -20.09 -0.84 -25.65
C LEU A 632 -21.12 -1.94 -25.37
N THR A 633 -20.69 -3.03 -24.74
CA THR A 633 -21.59 -4.07 -24.21
C THR A 633 -21.82 -3.96 -22.72
N ASP A 634 -20.97 -3.21 -22.03
CA ASP A 634 -21.05 -2.86 -20.61
C ASP A 634 -20.42 -1.46 -20.46
N TYR A 635 -20.68 -0.78 -19.35
CA TYR A 635 -20.02 0.50 -19.10
C TYR A 635 -20.01 0.89 -17.63
N THR A 636 -19.05 1.74 -17.28
CA THR A 636 -19.17 2.68 -16.16
C THR A 636 -18.72 4.05 -16.62
N TYR A 637 -19.40 5.11 -16.19
CA TYR A 637 -18.89 6.47 -16.36
C TYR A 637 -18.91 7.22 -15.04
N ILE A 638 -17.99 8.18 -14.89
CA ILE A 638 -17.99 9.22 -13.85
C ILE A 638 -17.96 10.57 -14.57
N PHE A 639 -18.90 11.45 -14.25
CA PHE A 639 -19.13 12.69 -14.99
C PHE A 639 -19.30 13.89 -14.04
N LYS A 640 -18.33 14.81 -14.04
CA LYS A 640 -18.43 16.14 -13.42
C LYS A 640 -18.94 17.14 -14.46
N ARG A 641 -20.09 17.73 -14.17
CA ARG A 641 -20.73 18.76 -14.98
C ARG A 641 -21.59 19.68 -14.12
N GLU A 642 -21.89 20.85 -14.66
CA GLU A 642 -22.94 21.72 -14.17
C GLU A 642 -24.07 21.79 -15.19
N ILE A 643 -25.31 21.61 -14.76
CA ILE A 643 -26.51 21.77 -15.58
C ILE A 643 -27.00 23.20 -15.39
N LEU A 644 -27.05 23.96 -16.47
CA LEU A 644 -27.51 25.35 -16.48
C LEU A 644 -28.99 25.42 -16.87
N ALA A 645 -29.62 26.58 -16.62
CA ALA A 645 -31.03 26.80 -16.89
C ALA A 645 -31.34 26.77 -18.41
N ASN A 646 -31.58 25.58 -18.96
CA ASN A 646 -32.21 25.32 -20.25
C ASN A 646 -32.77 23.91 -20.24
N ASP A 647 -34.04 23.78 -19.89
CA ASP A 647 -34.70 22.50 -19.75
C ASP A 647 -35.23 21.91 -21.06
N THR A 648 -34.77 22.31 -22.24
CA THR A 648 -35.29 21.80 -23.53
C THR A 648 -35.64 20.30 -23.50
N ILE A 649 -36.92 19.96 -23.72
CA ILE A 649 -37.41 18.58 -23.72
C ILE A 649 -36.67 17.80 -24.81
N ASN A 650 -36.35 16.53 -24.55
CA ASN A 650 -35.55 15.69 -25.45
C ASN A 650 -34.14 16.26 -25.69
N SER A 651 -33.53 16.90 -24.68
CA SER A 651 -32.10 17.18 -24.61
C SER A 651 -31.41 16.27 -23.60
N VAL A 652 -30.10 16.10 -23.72
CA VAL A 652 -29.26 15.27 -22.84
C VAL A 652 -27.96 15.98 -22.52
N THR A 653 -27.34 15.63 -21.40
CA THR A 653 -25.95 16.06 -21.13
C THR A 653 -24.96 15.15 -21.85
N MET A 654 -25.29 13.89 -22.07
CA MET A 654 -24.44 12.92 -22.77
C MET A 654 -25.24 11.74 -23.31
N HIS A 655 -24.87 11.19 -24.46
CA HIS A 655 -25.29 9.87 -24.91
C HIS A 655 -24.16 9.10 -25.61
N LYS A 656 -24.24 7.76 -25.55
CA LYS A 656 -23.32 6.84 -26.21
C LYS A 656 -24.02 6.09 -27.35
N GLY A 657 -23.35 6.04 -28.50
CA GLY A 657 -23.84 5.47 -29.76
C GLY A 657 -24.65 6.45 -30.60
N LEU A 658 -25.02 6.00 -31.81
CA LEU A 658 -25.89 6.75 -32.71
C LEU A 658 -27.27 6.99 -32.08
N LEU A 659 -28.00 7.99 -32.59
CA LEU A 659 -29.35 8.32 -32.13
C LEU A 659 -30.30 7.13 -32.33
N LYS A 660 -30.73 6.55 -31.21
CA LYS A 660 -31.70 5.44 -31.11
C LYS A 660 -32.77 5.80 -30.09
N THR A 661 -33.96 5.23 -30.26
CA THR A 661 -35.02 5.32 -29.24
C THR A 661 -34.48 4.80 -27.91
N PHE A 662 -34.45 5.66 -26.89
CA PHE A 662 -33.90 5.35 -25.56
C PHE A 662 -32.41 4.96 -25.55
N ALA A 663 -31.62 5.46 -26.52
CA ALA A 663 -30.17 5.28 -26.70
C ALA A 663 -29.65 3.86 -27.00
N GLY A 664 -28.44 3.82 -27.56
CA GLY A 664 -27.66 2.60 -27.79
C GLY A 664 -27.16 2.02 -26.47
N ALA A 665 -26.06 2.53 -25.92
CA ALA A 665 -25.59 2.17 -24.58
C ALA A 665 -26.27 2.96 -23.47
N PHE A 666 -26.16 4.30 -23.46
CA PHE A 666 -26.73 5.11 -22.38
C PHE A 666 -27.07 6.56 -22.76
N THR A 667 -27.90 7.21 -21.94
CA THR A 667 -28.00 8.67 -21.83
C THR A 667 -27.82 9.14 -20.39
N SER A 668 -27.27 10.35 -20.20
CA SER A 668 -27.25 11.05 -18.93
C SER A 668 -28.17 12.27 -18.96
N ASP A 669 -28.94 12.45 -17.88
CA ASP A 669 -29.84 13.60 -17.63
C ASP A 669 -30.79 13.92 -18.80
N TYR A 670 -31.39 12.88 -19.38
CA TYR A 670 -32.36 13.07 -20.45
C TYR A 670 -33.58 13.78 -19.90
N VAL A 671 -33.97 14.89 -20.54
CA VAL A 671 -35.14 15.65 -20.13
C VAL A 671 -36.40 15.03 -20.73
N ILE A 672 -37.19 14.36 -19.89
CA ILE A 672 -38.45 13.70 -20.30
C ILE A 672 -39.60 14.70 -20.40
N ASP A 673 -39.76 15.54 -19.38
CA ASP A 673 -40.87 16.49 -19.22
C ASP A 673 -40.40 17.68 -18.35
N ASN A 674 -41.05 18.83 -18.56
CA ASN A 674 -40.83 20.10 -17.85
C ASN A 674 -42.10 20.72 -17.27
N ILE A 675 -43.22 20.00 -17.23
CA ILE A 675 -44.47 20.59 -16.78
C ILE A 675 -44.39 20.88 -15.26
N SER A 676 -44.46 22.16 -14.91
CA SER A 676 -44.83 22.64 -13.59
C SER A 676 -46.35 22.60 -13.47
N ASN A 677 -46.90 21.69 -12.68
CA ASN A 677 -48.34 21.72 -12.38
C ASN A 677 -48.62 22.72 -11.26
N GLU A 678 -49.58 23.63 -11.47
CA GLU A 678 -50.07 24.60 -10.48
C GLU A 678 -50.75 23.93 -9.27
N GLU A 679 -51.03 22.62 -9.34
CA GLU A 679 -51.58 21.80 -8.25
C GLU A 679 -50.52 20.82 -7.70
N GLY A 680 -49.60 21.31 -6.87
CA GLY A 680 -49.08 20.56 -5.72
C GLY A 680 -48.17 19.34 -5.92
N GLY A 681 -47.36 19.25 -6.98
CA GLY A 681 -46.25 18.27 -7.03
C GLY A 681 -45.40 18.34 -8.30
N ASN A 682 -44.17 18.87 -8.19
CA ASN A 682 -43.21 18.89 -9.30
C ASN A 682 -42.74 17.46 -9.68
N ILE A 683 -42.96 17.02 -10.92
CA ILE A 683 -42.34 15.81 -11.51
C ILE A 683 -41.02 16.18 -12.21
N ASN A 684 -40.17 16.94 -11.50
CA ASN A 684 -38.89 17.43 -11.99
C ASN A 684 -37.87 16.28 -12.04
N ASN A 685 -37.95 15.46 -13.10
CA ASN A 685 -37.20 14.22 -13.27
C ASN A 685 -36.25 14.25 -14.48
N PHE A 686 -35.22 13.42 -14.43
CA PHE A 686 -34.42 13.00 -15.57
C PHE A 686 -34.67 11.54 -15.90
N ALA A 687 -34.46 11.16 -17.16
CA ALA A 687 -34.24 9.78 -17.56
C ALA A 687 -32.74 9.50 -17.71
N PHE A 688 -32.35 8.33 -17.23
CA PHE A 688 -31.10 7.68 -17.55
C PHE A 688 -31.44 6.43 -18.34
N HIS A 689 -31.11 6.44 -19.63
CA HIS A 689 -31.31 5.26 -20.42
C HIS A 689 -30.14 4.30 -20.28
N SER A 690 -30.41 3.00 -20.21
CA SER A 690 -29.38 1.95 -20.27
C SER A 690 -29.83 0.85 -21.21
N PHE A 691 -29.15 0.71 -22.35
CA PHE A 691 -29.47 -0.24 -23.40
C PHE A 691 -30.96 -0.24 -23.79
N GLY A 692 -31.56 0.95 -23.91
CA GLY A 692 -32.98 1.10 -24.26
C GLY A 692 -33.97 1.07 -23.09
N ALA A 693 -33.54 0.74 -21.88
CA ALA A 693 -34.41 0.83 -20.69
C ALA A 693 -34.46 2.25 -20.14
N VAL A 694 -35.64 2.73 -19.74
CA VAL A 694 -35.84 4.06 -19.16
C VAL A 694 -35.77 4.00 -17.63
N ASN A 695 -34.79 4.69 -17.03
CA ASN A 695 -34.67 4.81 -15.57
C ASN A 695 -34.94 6.25 -15.14
N VAL A 696 -36.07 6.50 -14.48
CA VAL A 696 -36.50 7.83 -14.06
C VAL A 696 -35.95 8.15 -12.68
N ILE A 697 -35.30 9.31 -12.53
CA ILE A 697 -34.68 9.77 -11.28
C ILE A 697 -35.02 11.24 -11.03
N TYR A 698 -35.27 11.61 -9.77
CA TYR A 698 -35.46 13.00 -9.38
C TYR A 698 -34.23 13.85 -9.69
N ARG A 699 -34.41 15.01 -10.32
CA ARG A 699 -33.30 15.90 -10.66
C ARG A 699 -32.49 16.31 -9.43
N SER A 700 -33.15 16.53 -8.28
CA SER A 700 -32.49 16.86 -7.00
C SER A 700 -31.50 15.80 -6.50
N SER A 701 -31.62 14.55 -6.96
CA SER A 701 -30.71 13.47 -6.58
C SER A 701 -29.37 13.53 -7.33
N VAL A 702 -29.31 14.15 -8.52
CA VAL A 702 -28.20 14.03 -9.46
C VAL A 702 -27.69 15.35 -10.06
N ALA A 703 -28.51 16.40 -10.09
CA ALA A 703 -28.15 17.68 -10.70
C ALA A 703 -26.96 18.33 -9.97
N ASN A 704 -26.02 18.87 -10.75
CA ASN A 704 -24.81 19.57 -10.29
C ASN A 704 -23.99 18.78 -9.26
N LYS A 705 -23.93 17.45 -9.46
CA LYS A 705 -23.08 16.54 -8.69
C LYS A 705 -22.12 15.83 -9.63
N ILE A 706 -21.02 15.33 -9.07
CA ILE A 706 -20.23 14.30 -9.73
C ILE A 706 -21.04 13.01 -9.65
N ILE A 707 -21.64 12.64 -10.78
CA ILE A 707 -22.44 11.41 -10.87
C ILE A 707 -21.60 10.29 -11.45
N TRP A 708 -22.06 9.07 -11.20
CA TRP A 708 -21.59 7.88 -11.90
C TRP A 708 -22.79 7.05 -12.32
N ALA A 709 -22.62 6.23 -13.34
CA ALA A 709 -23.57 5.18 -13.66
C ALA A 709 -22.88 3.97 -14.29
N ASN A 710 -23.49 2.81 -14.10
CA ASN A 710 -23.23 1.59 -14.86
C ASN A 710 -24.54 1.11 -15.50
N THR A 711 -24.57 -0.13 -15.98
CA THR A 711 -25.73 -0.68 -16.70
C THR A 711 -26.99 -0.88 -15.85
N THR A 712 -26.85 -0.88 -14.52
CA THR A 712 -27.97 -1.15 -13.59
C THR A 712 -28.04 -0.18 -12.42
N SER A 713 -27.24 0.88 -12.41
CA SER A 713 -27.25 1.85 -11.32
C SER A 713 -26.81 3.24 -11.77
N ILE A 714 -27.43 4.26 -11.19
CA ILE A 714 -27.04 5.66 -11.34
C ILE A 714 -26.89 6.26 -9.95
N ASN A 715 -25.68 6.69 -9.60
CA ASN A 715 -25.32 7.28 -8.31
C ASN A 715 -25.78 6.42 -7.10
N GLY A 716 -25.73 5.09 -7.25
CA GLY A 716 -26.18 4.12 -6.25
C GLY A 716 -27.68 3.81 -6.24
N ILE A 717 -28.48 4.51 -7.05
CA ILE A 717 -29.90 4.21 -7.24
C ILE A 717 -29.99 3.04 -8.21
N ALA A 718 -30.74 1.98 -7.85
CA ALA A 718 -30.92 0.81 -8.71
C ALA A 718 -31.76 1.16 -9.96
N GLY A 719 -31.33 0.66 -11.11
CA GLY A 719 -31.98 0.80 -12.42
C GLY A 719 -32.06 -0.53 -13.16
N LYS A 720 -32.61 -0.48 -14.37
CA LYS A 720 -32.78 -1.59 -15.29
C LYS A 720 -31.92 -1.38 -16.53
N ARG A 721 -31.39 -2.50 -17.03
CA ARG A 721 -30.74 -2.62 -18.34
C ARG A 721 -31.75 -3.14 -19.36
N GLY A 722 -31.79 -2.55 -20.54
CA GLY A 722 -32.63 -3.01 -21.65
C GLY A 722 -31.92 -4.02 -22.57
N SER A 723 -32.31 -4.02 -23.85
CA SER A 723 -31.83 -4.97 -24.87
C SER A 723 -31.32 -4.33 -26.18
N ASN A 724 -31.25 -2.99 -26.25
CA ASN A 724 -30.65 -2.32 -27.40
C ASN A 724 -29.17 -2.73 -27.54
N THR A 725 -28.64 -2.60 -28.76
CA THR A 725 -27.20 -2.63 -29.02
C THR A 725 -26.66 -1.20 -29.09
N ASP A 726 -25.41 -1.01 -28.69
CA ASP A 726 -24.68 0.25 -28.88
C ASP A 726 -24.06 0.35 -30.27
N ASP A 727 -23.65 1.55 -30.67
CA ASP A 727 -22.85 1.79 -31.87
C ASP A 727 -21.60 2.61 -31.49
N GLU A 728 -20.73 2.84 -32.46
CA GLU A 728 -19.64 3.79 -32.33
C GLU A 728 -20.18 5.21 -32.08
N SER A 729 -19.34 6.06 -31.48
CA SER A 729 -19.56 7.45 -31.07
C SER A 729 -19.98 7.68 -29.62
N ILE A 730 -19.60 8.86 -29.12
CA ILE A 730 -20.12 9.50 -27.91
C ILE A 730 -20.39 10.98 -28.23
N THR A 731 -21.51 11.50 -27.72
CA THR A 731 -21.93 12.89 -27.92
C THR A 731 -22.32 13.50 -26.58
N ILE A 732 -21.94 14.75 -26.34
CA ILE A 732 -22.20 15.51 -25.11
C ILE A 732 -22.97 16.78 -25.49
N ALA A 733 -23.97 17.10 -24.67
CA ALA A 733 -24.87 18.27 -24.79
C ALA A 733 -25.76 18.34 -26.04
N LYS A 734 -25.95 17.23 -26.77
CA LYS A 734 -26.79 17.17 -27.97
C LYS A 734 -27.62 15.90 -28.04
N TRP A 735 -28.88 16.03 -28.46
CA TRP A 735 -29.78 14.92 -28.80
C TRP A 735 -30.63 15.29 -30.01
N GLY A 736 -30.30 14.73 -31.17
CA GLY A 736 -30.94 15.11 -32.44
C GLY A 736 -30.68 16.58 -32.76
N THR A 737 -31.75 17.37 -32.81
CA THR A 737 -31.72 18.82 -33.04
C THR A 737 -31.77 19.64 -31.75
N ASN A 738 -31.79 19.00 -30.58
CA ASN A 738 -31.87 19.68 -29.29
C ASN A 738 -30.50 19.73 -28.62
N TYR A 739 -30.20 20.86 -27.98
CA TYR A 739 -28.93 21.13 -27.32
C TYR A 739 -29.16 21.46 -25.85
N ARG A 740 -28.18 21.13 -25.00
CA ARG A 740 -28.27 21.28 -23.55
C ARG A 740 -27.35 22.41 -23.08
N LYS A 741 -27.91 23.39 -22.38
CA LYS A 741 -27.08 24.41 -21.71
C LYS A 741 -26.44 23.79 -20.48
N MET A 742 -25.11 23.70 -20.46
CA MET A 742 -24.36 23.04 -19.39
C MET A 742 -22.89 23.45 -19.37
N VAL A 743 -22.19 23.13 -18.29
CA VAL A 743 -20.74 23.19 -18.20
C VAL A 743 -20.20 21.76 -18.18
N PHE A 744 -19.37 21.41 -19.15
CA PHE A 744 -18.59 20.17 -19.15
C PHE A 744 -17.29 20.39 -18.37
N CYS A 745 -17.00 19.55 -17.37
CA CYS A 745 -15.73 19.64 -16.63
C CYS A 745 -14.85 18.42 -16.90
N LYS A 746 -15.31 17.22 -16.52
CA LYS A 746 -14.52 15.98 -16.56
C LYS A 746 -15.39 14.77 -16.84
N LEU A 747 -14.93 13.84 -17.68
CA LEU A 747 -15.60 12.58 -17.95
C LEU A 747 -14.57 11.44 -17.96
N ALA A 748 -14.80 10.42 -17.14
CA ALA A 748 -14.11 9.12 -17.25
C ALA A 748 -15.12 8.06 -17.70
N LEU A 749 -14.76 7.27 -18.71
CA LEU A 749 -15.58 6.20 -19.28
C LEU A 749 -14.78 4.91 -19.38
N PHE A 750 -15.45 3.82 -19.03
CA PHE A 750 -14.95 2.45 -19.02
C PHE A 750 -15.92 1.57 -19.83
N SER A 751 -15.40 0.66 -20.64
CA SER A 751 -16.19 -0.37 -21.36
C SER A 751 -16.69 -1.53 -20.49
N LYS A 752 -16.50 -1.42 -19.17
CA LYS A 752 -16.83 -2.43 -18.17
C LYS A 752 -17.38 -1.81 -16.90
N THR A 753 -18.11 -2.60 -16.12
CA THR A 753 -18.45 -2.26 -14.74
C THR A 753 -17.20 -2.34 -13.84
N ILE A 754 -16.93 -1.29 -13.06
CA ILE A 754 -15.82 -1.24 -12.09
C ILE A 754 -16.33 -1.26 -10.64
N ASP A 755 -15.44 -1.55 -9.68
CA ASP A 755 -15.80 -1.67 -8.27
C ASP A 755 -16.13 -0.33 -7.60
N MET A 756 -16.92 -0.38 -6.52
CA MET A 756 -17.39 0.84 -5.83
C MET A 756 -16.28 1.66 -5.18
N LEU A 757 -15.19 1.05 -4.73
CA LEU A 757 -14.06 1.77 -4.16
C LEU A 757 -13.36 2.59 -5.25
N SER A 758 -13.12 1.99 -6.43
CA SER A 758 -12.62 2.71 -7.62
C SER A 758 -13.55 3.86 -8.01
N ILE A 759 -14.87 3.62 -8.09
CA ILE A 759 -15.86 4.66 -8.42
C ILE A 759 -15.79 5.82 -7.42
N ASN A 760 -15.87 5.54 -6.12
CA ASN A 760 -15.92 6.58 -5.10
C ASN A 760 -14.58 7.32 -4.96
N MET A 761 -13.44 6.65 -5.17
CA MET A 761 -12.13 7.30 -5.21
C MET A 761 -12.00 8.21 -6.44
N LEU A 762 -12.42 7.76 -7.63
CA LEU A 762 -12.47 8.62 -8.82
C LEU A 762 -13.36 9.85 -8.60
N ARG A 763 -14.51 9.69 -7.94
CA ARG A 763 -15.36 10.83 -7.61
C ARG A 763 -14.67 11.82 -6.67
N ASN A 764 -13.96 11.34 -5.65
CA ASN A 764 -13.14 12.21 -4.79
C ASN A 764 -12.06 12.95 -5.60
N LEU A 765 -11.37 12.27 -6.53
CA LEU A 765 -10.39 12.90 -7.42
C LEU A 765 -11.02 13.91 -8.39
N PHE A 766 -12.27 13.69 -8.82
CA PHE A 766 -13.00 14.63 -9.67
C PHE A 766 -13.38 15.92 -8.91
N GLU A 767 -13.49 15.90 -7.58
CA GLU A 767 -13.69 17.12 -6.78
C GLU A 767 -12.47 18.06 -6.87
N LEU A 768 -11.28 17.51 -7.11
CA LEU A 768 -10.07 18.32 -7.24
C LEU A 768 -10.15 19.19 -8.49
N ASP A 769 -9.82 20.47 -8.33
CA ASP A 769 -9.68 21.42 -9.43
C ASP A 769 -8.26 21.37 -9.99
N GLU A 770 -7.86 20.18 -10.44
CA GLU A 770 -6.60 19.89 -11.14
C GLU A 770 -6.78 18.71 -12.12
N ILE A 771 -5.86 18.51 -13.06
CA ILE A 771 -5.88 17.32 -13.92
C ILE A 771 -5.50 16.09 -13.09
N ILE A 772 -6.23 14.98 -13.25
CA ILE A 772 -5.94 13.72 -12.56
C ILE A 772 -4.75 13.05 -13.24
N ASP A 773 -3.67 12.83 -12.47
CA ASP A 773 -2.52 12.05 -12.93
C ASP A 773 -2.82 10.55 -12.87
N LEU A 774 -3.08 9.92 -14.02
CA LEU A 774 -3.32 8.48 -14.11
C LEU A 774 -2.06 7.63 -13.86
N ASN A 775 -0.86 8.24 -13.74
CA ASN A 775 0.36 7.57 -13.32
C ASN A 775 0.55 7.59 -11.80
N ASN A 776 -0.32 8.30 -11.07
CA ASN A 776 -0.30 8.30 -9.62
C ASN A 776 -0.41 6.87 -9.08
N LYS A 777 0.30 6.61 -7.98
CA LYS A 777 0.33 5.30 -7.31
C LYS A 777 -1.03 4.74 -6.93
N LEU A 778 -2.09 5.55 -6.83
CA LEU A 778 -3.46 5.09 -6.58
C LEU A 778 -4.00 4.18 -7.69
N PHE A 779 -3.59 4.42 -8.94
CA PHE A 779 -4.07 3.68 -10.09
C PHE A 779 -3.38 2.33 -10.24
N LYS A 780 -4.13 1.33 -10.74
CA LYS A 780 -3.60 0.02 -11.11
C LYS A 780 -2.46 0.19 -12.13
N LYS A 781 -1.38 -0.56 -11.94
CA LYS A 781 -0.20 -0.49 -12.82
C LYS A 781 -0.56 -0.96 -14.22
#